data_AF-A0A956K7E0-F1
#
_entry.id   AF-A0A956K7E0-F1
#
_cell.length_a   1.000
_cell.length_b   1.000
_cell.length_c   1.000
_cell.angle_alpha   90.00
_cell.angle_beta   90.00
_cell.angle_gamma   90.00
#
_symmetry.space_group_name_H-M   'P 1'
#
loop_
_entity.id
_entity.type
_entity.pdbx_description
1 polymer ?
#
loop_
_entity_poly.entity_id
_entity_poly.type
_entity_poly.pdbx_seq_one_letter_code
_entity_poly.pdbx_strand_id
1 'polypeptide(L)'
;TVRKSGDGEHEPNGDYVPGGNKERDLVLGTTKIIPGPCAFPLWPGQSAEVRPAHKLGANHYLLVEVVGPIDEHAPYYDLVMKSARLSSVVIDAPEGNGNGNGNTGERGSASAELERSAPAHTLRIGQRIVIQGRHTSLFIPPTGIEVVPAQEEAADAETPEVDNSTAVDSLSPPLREQLTALVATIEAGLTSKQFSIMKNELRHRSELSLGERAIMLTALDETWAARAPGKPTRRSDHRRHPHQPPMDPYARKAVVLGPKNFCILFDADGNPRIVKGPARVFPGPHDTFLQRGSRRRVYDAYELGENQALWLRIISPISRQALSERLPVGYVLGRDHSEAGAELLVRGMPSVFFPFIEAEVLNPDSGEPHVGNDHDAVVIDAIGVDPKSGIHVRDKATGKVSLIRGETSYLVDPRKQEHVHRRVSAKDWNLWVAHTAPHRKTTSEVETPWALSIAVPTNHAVQITSRAGARVVAGPAMVLLEYEEQLTALSLSKGQHKDGRETVATCFLRVRGGRFRDRFTVESKDLTRFVVELGISGHYAGEPERWFALEDPVKEIAVAIRGRVRQAARGLPATKLFTGFAELVQTAVFSTISDGGTTEAELAFSECGAVVDAVELLSLGLADNKLAAAFEQAHKGAVELELQDQQAERRLISVKLRDVVDAEEHAVQRESNKRMAETNRAELEDQHLVELRKLELVANREHAEVEHRNLRERAAVEARLALAKAETEARAERKLHDAEVEAAARKLVDAVVLETSRAEAEIDRATAAALAEADSRRLAAIQPELVGALHAAADAEVMKAAAENMNLVSLIGGKSPMELFSRLLEGTPLARTVRSMRNREGSTDQAQEPSEGK
;
A
#
# COMPACT_ATOMS: atom_id res chain seq x y z
N THR A 1 -63.00 46.27 67.93
CA THR A 1 -63.56 46.97 69.12
C THR A 1 -65.03 47.23 68.86
N VAL A 2 -65.93 46.74 69.70
CA VAL A 2 -67.38 46.96 69.50
C VAL A 2 -67.74 48.37 69.94
N ARG A 3 -68.09 49.25 68.99
CA ARG A 3 -68.84 50.48 69.28
C ARG A 3 -70.32 50.13 69.30
N LYS A 4 -71.02 50.50 70.37
CA LYS A 4 -72.48 50.62 70.33
C LYS A 4 -72.82 52.00 69.76
N SER A 5 -73.55 52.03 68.66
CA SER A 5 -74.41 53.15 68.26
C SER A 5 -75.86 52.66 68.38
N GLY A 6 -76.70 53.47 69.02
CA GLY A 6 -78.15 53.31 68.93
C GLY A 6 -78.70 54.24 67.85
N ASP A 7 -79.97 54.03 67.52
CA ASP A 7 -80.87 54.93 66.82
C ASP A 7 -80.41 55.46 65.44
N GLY A 8 -81.14 55.05 64.38
CA GLY A 8 -81.73 56.12 63.58
C GLY A 8 -81.70 56.05 62.06
N GLU A 9 -81.35 54.97 61.37
CA GLU A 9 -81.74 54.82 59.96
C GLU A 9 -81.99 53.34 59.62
N HIS A 10 -83.20 53.01 59.15
CA HIS A 10 -83.63 51.65 58.89
C HIS A 10 -83.61 51.35 57.39
N GLU A 11 -82.63 50.53 56.98
CA GLU A 11 -82.74 49.75 55.76
C GLU A 11 -84.03 48.91 55.72
N PRO A 12 -84.57 48.58 54.53
CA PRO A 12 -85.65 47.60 54.41
C PRO A 12 -85.28 46.28 55.12
N ASN A 13 -86.15 45.83 56.02
CA ASN A 13 -86.00 44.66 56.92
C ASN A 13 -84.95 44.81 58.06
N GLY A 14 -84.01 45.75 57.95
CA GLY A 14 -83.00 46.08 58.97
C GLY A 14 -81.97 44.96 59.26
N ASP A 15 -81.14 45.18 60.29
CA ASP A 15 -80.01 44.28 60.58
C ASP A 15 -80.40 42.96 61.23
N TYR A 16 -79.69 41.90 60.82
CA TYR A 16 -79.74 40.60 61.47
C TYR A 16 -79.04 40.65 62.83
N VAL A 17 -79.77 40.30 63.90
CA VAL A 17 -79.25 40.22 65.26
C VAL A 17 -79.19 38.74 65.67
N PRO A 18 -78.00 38.16 65.92
CA PRO A 18 -77.87 36.78 66.39
C PRO A 18 -78.67 36.53 67.68
N GLY A 19 -79.58 35.55 67.64
CA GLY A 19 -80.49 35.24 68.77
C GLY A 19 -81.71 36.17 68.92
N GLY A 20 -81.90 37.14 68.01
CA GLY A 20 -83.01 38.10 68.06
C GLY A 20 -84.32 37.54 67.53
N ASN A 21 -85.04 36.73 68.34
CA ASN A 21 -86.38 36.23 68.00
C ASN A 21 -87.47 37.32 68.10
N LYS A 22 -87.42 38.32 67.22
CA LYS A 22 -88.51 39.28 67.00
C LYS A 22 -88.97 39.22 65.56
N GLU A 23 -90.27 39.06 65.39
CA GLU A 23 -90.98 39.29 64.12
C GLU A 23 -90.80 40.76 63.71
N ARG A 24 -90.58 41.01 62.41
CA ARG A 24 -90.37 42.34 61.82
C ARG A 24 -91.18 42.46 60.54
N ASP A 25 -91.60 43.69 60.22
CA ASP A 25 -92.26 44.00 58.95
C ASP A 25 -91.34 43.68 57.76
N LEU A 26 -91.85 42.91 56.81
CA LEU A 26 -91.11 42.43 55.64
C LEU A 26 -91.42 43.29 54.40
N VAL A 27 -90.38 43.86 53.80
CA VAL A 27 -90.51 44.63 52.56
C VAL A 27 -90.44 43.67 51.37
N LEU A 28 -91.62 43.23 50.90
CA LEU A 28 -91.75 42.32 49.76
C LEU A 28 -91.03 42.85 48.52
N GLY A 29 -90.32 41.97 47.81
CA GLY A 29 -89.53 42.31 46.62
C GLY A 29 -88.10 42.79 46.89
N THR A 30 -87.68 42.91 48.17
CA THR A 30 -86.28 43.17 48.53
C THR A 30 -85.51 41.88 48.80
N THR A 31 -84.21 41.88 48.49
CA THR A 31 -83.26 40.83 48.87
C THR A 31 -82.25 41.43 49.87
N LYS A 32 -81.80 40.64 50.87
CA LYS A 32 -80.70 41.02 51.78
C LYS A 32 -79.72 39.86 51.89
N ILE A 33 -78.43 40.15 51.76
CA ILE A 33 -77.36 39.15 51.80
C ILE A 33 -76.83 39.07 53.23
N ILE A 34 -76.93 37.89 53.86
CA ILE A 34 -76.54 37.69 55.25
C ILE A 34 -75.22 36.89 55.29
N PRO A 35 -74.12 37.47 55.81
CA PRO A 35 -72.83 36.79 55.85
C PRO A 35 -72.80 35.67 56.90
N GLY A 36 -72.31 34.50 56.51
CA GLY A 36 -72.11 33.37 57.41
C GLY A 36 -70.82 33.46 58.25
N PRO A 37 -70.71 32.69 59.36
CA PRO A 37 -71.68 31.72 59.85
C PRO A 37 -72.82 32.37 60.66
N CYS A 38 -74.06 32.05 60.30
CA CYS A 38 -75.28 32.56 60.94
C CYS A 38 -76.33 31.43 61.03
N ALA A 39 -77.27 31.56 61.98
CA ALA A 39 -78.41 30.65 62.10
C ALA A 39 -79.65 31.42 62.55
N PHE A 40 -80.75 31.27 61.82
CA PHE A 40 -82.01 31.97 62.09
C PHE A 40 -83.20 31.22 61.47
N PRO A 41 -84.41 31.32 62.06
CA PRO A 41 -85.64 30.85 61.42
C PRO A 41 -86.05 31.79 60.28
N LEU A 42 -86.64 31.24 59.22
CA LEU A 42 -87.32 32.02 58.18
C LEU A 42 -88.73 32.37 58.62
N TRP A 43 -89.14 33.62 58.40
CA TRP A 43 -90.50 34.09 58.66
C TRP A 43 -91.43 33.85 57.45
N PRO A 44 -92.75 33.77 57.64
CA PRO A 44 -93.69 33.56 56.54
C PRO A 44 -93.51 34.58 55.41
N GLY A 45 -93.37 34.10 54.17
CA GLY A 45 -93.08 34.93 52.99
C GLY A 45 -91.60 35.13 52.69
N GLN A 46 -90.68 34.75 53.59
CA GLN A 46 -89.25 34.68 53.29
C GLN A 46 -88.87 33.37 52.60
N SER A 47 -87.91 33.46 51.67
CA SER A 47 -87.10 32.34 51.19
C SER A 47 -85.62 32.68 51.35
N ALA A 48 -84.76 31.67 51.40
CA ALA A 48 -83.31 31.86 51.48
C ALA A 48 -82.59 30.82 50.62
N GLU A 49 -81.52 31.26 49.94
CA GLU A 49 -80.63 30.42 49.15
C GLU A 49 -79.23 30.44 49.79
N VAL A 50 -78.64 29.28 50.04
CA VAL A 50 -77.30 29.17 50.65
C VAL A 50 -76.25 29.07 49.54
N ARG A 51 -75.69 30.22 49.14
CA ARG A 51 -74.55 30.29 48.20
C ARG A 51 -73.21 30.19 48.92
N PRO A 52 -72.19 29.51 48.35
CA PRO A 52 -70.83 29.56 48.88
C PRO A 52 -70.22 30.95 48.68
N ALA A 53 -69.49 31.45 49.68
CA ALA A 53 -68.73 32.70 49.55
C ALA A 53 -67.59 32.56 48.53
N HIS A 54 -67.40 33.58 47.68
CA HIS A 54 -66.55 33.48 46.50
C HIS A 54 -65.07 33.41 46.85
N LYS A 55 -64.35 32.41 46.32
CA LYS A 55 -62.93 32.16 46.65
C LYS A 55 -62.02 32.65 45.54
N LEU A 56 -61.22 33.67 45.84
CA LEU A 56 -60.33 34.33 44.88
C LEU A 56 -58.86 34.01 45.18
N GLY A 57 -58.11 33.68 44.13
CA GLY A 57 -56.65 33.72 44.16
C GLY A 57 -56.14 35.11 43.77
N ALA A 58 -54.88 35.42 44.07
CA ALA A 58 -54.27 36.71 43.74
C ALA A 58 -54.26 37.06 42.23
N ASN A 59 -54.48 36.07 41.36
CA ASN A 59 -54.57 36.20 39.90
C ASN A 59 -56.02 36.15 39.39
N HIS A 60 -57.03 36.15 40.26
CA HIS A 60 -58.46 36.11 39.88
C HIS A 60 -59.13 37.45 40.12
N TYR A 61 -60.25 37.70 39.45
CA TYR A 61 -61.15 38.83 39.71
C TYR A 61 -62.61 38.43 39.52
N LEU A 62 -63.51 39.18 40.15
CA LEU A 62 -64.95 39.13 39.87
C LEU A 62 -65.36 40.40 39.14
N LEU A 63 -66.31 40.27 38.22
CA LEU A 63 -67.08 41.39 37.70
C LEU A 63 -68.37 41.46 38.53
N VAL A 64 -68.66 42.60 39.14
CA VAL A 64 -69.88 42.80 39.93
C VAL A 64 -70.66 44.00 39.39
N GLU A 65 -71.99 43.94 39.48
CA GLU A 65 -72.89 44.97 38.98
C GLU A 65 -73.79 45.47 40.11
N VAL A 66 -73.99 46.79 40.18
CA VAL A 66 -74.83 47.44 41.20
C VAL A 66 -76.29 47.33 40.77
N VAL A 67 -77.09 46.57 41.51
CA VAL A 67 -78.51 46.29 41.18
C VAL A 67 -79.46 47.13 42.04
N GLY A 68 -79.02 47.58 43.22
CA GLY A 68 -79.84 48.38 44.15
C GLY A 68 -79.02 49.25 45.10
N PRO A 69 -79.65 49.85 46.13
CA PRO A 69 -78.93 50.54 47.20
C PRO A 69 -78.03 49.55 47.96
N ILE A 70 -76.85 50.02 48.38
CA ILE A 70 -75.80 49.17 48.94
C ILE A 70 -75.71 49.39 50.45
N ASP A 71 -75.70 48.28 51.19
CA ASP A 71 -75.59 48.24 52.65
C ASP A 71 -74.21 48.72 53.12
N GLU A 72 -74.18 49.86 53.83
CA GLU A 72 -72.95 50.51 54.33
C GLU A 72 -72.33 49.80 55.55
N HIS A 73 -73.06 48.87 56.15
CA HIS A 73 -72.62 48.10 57.33
C HIS A 73 -72.19 46.67 56.95
N ALA A 74 -72.48 46.25 55.72
CA ALA A 74 -72.11 44.95 55.18
C ALA A 74 -70.57 44.75 55.08
N PRO A 75 -70.08 43.52 55.33
CA PRO A 75 -68.68 43.21 55.08
C PRO A 75 -68.35 43.42 53.59
N TYR A 76 -67.13 43.88 53.33
CA TYR A 76 -66.60 44.23 52.00
C TYR A 76 -67.20 45.48 51.31
N TYR A 77 -68.13 46.24 51.92
CA TYR A 77 -68.54 47.57 51.40
C TYR A 77 -67.33 48.46 51.07
N ASP A 78 -66.41 48.54 52.03
CA ASP A 78 -65.13 49.27 51.95
C ASP A 78 -64.25 48.85 50.76
N LEU A 79 -64.31 47.57 50.38
CA LEU A 79 -63.56 47.01 49.25
C LEU A 79 -64.25 47.35 47.91
N VAL A 80 -65.58 47.29 47.86
CA VAL A 80 -66.36 47.72 46.70
C VAL A 80 -66.15 49.21 46.44
N MET A 81 -66.30 50.08 47.44
CA MET A 81 -66.17 51.53 47.30
C MET A 81 -64.73 51.98 46.94
N LYS A 82 -63.71 51.16 47.24
CA LYS A 82 -62.34 51.34 46.73
C LYS A 82 -62.18 50.82 45.31
N SER A 83 -62.76 49.66 44.99
CA SER A 83 -62.70 49.05 43.65
C SER A 83 -63.51 49.82 42.60
N ALA A 84 -64.60 50.49 43.00
CA ALA A 84 -65.44 51.30 42.11
C ALA A 84 -64.76 52.57 41.59
N ARG A 85 -63.61 52.95 42.18
CA ARG A 85 -62.73 54.02 41.68
C ARG A 85 -61.84 53.55 40.53
N LEU A 86 -61.73 52.23 40.32
CA LEU A 86 -60.89 51.60 39.29
C LEU A 86 -61.72 51.44 38.01
N SER A 87 -61.97 52.54 37.30
CA SER A 87 -62.71 52.55 36.04
C SER A 87 -61.89 52.04 34.84
N SER A 88 -60.57 51.90 34.99
CA SER A 88 -59.61 51.54 33.95
C SER A 88 -58.82 50.27 34.28
N VAL A 89 -58.14 49.70 33.27
CA VAL A 89 -57.09 48.68 33.41
C VAL A 89 -56.20 48.93 34.63
N VAL A 90 -56.01 47.91 35.47
CA VAL A 90 -55.05 47.95 36.58
C VAL A 90 -53.88 47.02 36.30
N ILE A 91 -52.68 47.60 36.29
CA ILE A 91 -51.43 46.95 35.95
C ILE A 91 -50.61 46.77 37.24
N ASP A 92 -50.34 45.53 37.61
CA ASP A 92 -49.65 45.14 38.84
C ASP A 92 -48.29 44.55 38.49
N ALA A 93 -47.26 45.40 38.47
CA ALA A 93 -45.89 45.05 38.11
C ALA A 93 -45.03 44.83 39.37
N PRO A 94 -44.12 43.83 39.40
CA PRO A 94 -43.21 43.65 40.52
C PRO A 94 -42.18 44.79 40.56
N GLU A 95 -41.83 45.27 41.75
CA GLU A 95 -40.83 46.33 41.95
C GLU A 95 -39.42 45.83 41.59
N GLY A 96 -39.06 45.96 40.30
CA GLY A 96 -37.76 45.62 39.73
C GLY A 96 -36.83 46.83 39.68
N ASN A 97 -35.57 46.62 40.07
CA ASN A 97 -34.59 47.69 40.23
C ASN A 97 -33.96 48.14 38.89
N GLY A 98 -34.03 49.44 38.58
CA GLY A 98 -33.03 50.11 37.73
C GLY A 98 -33.44 50.56 36.32
N ASN A 99 -33.60 51.88 36.18
CA ASN A 99 -33.29 52.71 35.00
C ASN A 99 -34.06 52.45 33.67
N GLY A 100 -34.90 53.41 33.28
CA GLY A 100 -35.67 53.38 32.04
C GLY A 100 -36.60 54.59 31.89
N ASN A 101 -36.02 55.75 31.60
CA ASN A 101 -36.76 57.01 31.40
C ASN A 101 -37.32 57.07 29.97
N GLY A 102 -38.65 57.16 29.84
CA GLY A 102 -39.36 57.22 28.56
C GLY A 102 -40.81 57.61 28.81
N ASN A 103 -41.30 58.61 28.08
CA ASN A 103 -42.45 59.39 28.53
C ASN A 103 -43.80 58.81 28.04
N THR A 104 -44.44 58.02 28.91
CA THR A 104 -45.87 57.69 28.80
C THR A 104 -46.58 58.12 30.08
N GLY A 105 -47.66 58.89 29.96
CA GLY A 105 -48.56 59.20 31.08
C GLY A 105 -49.14 57.93 31.71
N GLU A 106 -49.74 58.08 32.90
CA GLU A 106 -50.26 56.95 33.70
C GLU A 106 -49.19 55.94 34.15
N ARG A 107 -48.01 56.41 34.59
CA ARG A 107 -47.19 55.69 35.59
C ARG A 107 -47.64 56.02 37.02
N GLY A 108 -48.95 55.91 37.27
CA GLY A 108 -49.50 55.88 38.62
C GLY A 108 -49.35 54.47 39.20
N SER A 109 -48.78 54.35 40.40
CA SER A 109 -49.11 53.19 41.23
C SER A 109 -50.55 53.38 41.70
N ALA A 110 -51.40 52.34 41.60
CA ALA A 110 -52.82 52.44 42.00
C ALA A 110 -52.96 52.93 43.45
N SER A 111 -51.98 52.63 44.31
CA SER A 111 -51.80 53.13 45.67
C SER A 111 -51.79 54.66 45.78
N ALA A 112 -51.23 55.37 44.81
CA ALA A 112 -51.05 56.83 44.83
C ALA A 112 -52.20 57.61 44.14
N GLU A 113 -52.94 56.96 43.23
CA GLU A 113 -54.17 57.51 42.64
C GLU A 113 -55.38 57.36 43.58
N LEU A 114 -55.33 56.36 44.48
CA LEU A 114 -56.33 56.13 45.53
C LEU A 114 -56.59 57.36 46.43
N GLU A 115 -55.59 58.24 46.59
CA GLU A 115 -55.63 59.41 47.47
C GLU A 115 -56.00 60.73 46.76
N ARG A 116 -55.97 60.79 45.41
CA ARG A 116 -56.09 62.07 44.67
C ARG A 116 -57.45 62.31 44.00
N SER A 117 -58.32 61.31 43.99
CA SER A 117 -59.67 61.41 43.40
C SER A 117 -60.71 61.84 44.45
N ALA A 118 -61.58 62.79 44.08
CA ALA A 118 -62.67 63.24 44.94
C ALA A 118 -63.69 62.11 45.20
N PRO A 119 -64.29 62.02 46.41
CA PRO A 119 -65.06 60.85 46.81
C PRO A 119 -66.41 60.76 46.09
N ALA A 120 -66.55 59.77 45.20
CA ALA A 120 -67.83 59.37 44.62
C ALA A 120 -68.73 58.79 45.73
N HIS A 121 -69.67 59.60 46.24
CA HIS A 121 -70.57 59.24 47.34
C HIS A 121 -71.76 58.36 46.91
N THR A 122 -71.99 58.17 45.61
CA THR A 122 -73.10 57.36 45.10
C THR A 122 -72.67 56.53 43.90
N LEU A 123 -72.85 55.21 44.01
CA LEU A 123 -72.74 54.28 42.88
C LEU A 123 -74.06 54.26 42.11
N ARG A 124 -74.00 54.01 40.80
CA ARG A 124 -75.18 54.00 39.91
C ARG A 124 -75.67 52.57 39.68
N ILE A 125 -76.99 52.39 39.60
CA ILE A 125 -77.57 51.10 39.17
C ILE A 125 -77.11 50.79 37.74
N GLY A 126 -76.70 49.55 37.47
CA GLY A 126 -76.06 49.10 36.24
C GLY A 126 -74.54 49.40 36.15
N GLN A 127 -73.95 50.05 37.16
CA GLN A 127 -72.50 50.27 37.20
C GLN A 127 -71.75 48.97 37.45
N ARG A 128 -70.78 48.65 36.58
CA ARG A 128 -69.89 47.49 36.72
C ARG A 128 -68.60 47.85 37.44
N ILE A 129 -68.11 46.92 38.26
CA ILE A 129 -66.94 47.10 39.13
C ILE A 129 -66.11 45.80 39.09
N VAL A 130 -64.78 45.92 39.10
CA VAL A 130 -63.85 44.77 39.08
C VAL A 130 -63.25 44.56 40.48
N ILE A 131 -63.65 43.47 41.15
CA ILE A 131 -63.14 43.09 42.47
C ILE A 131 -61.91 42.20 42.29
N GLN A 132 -60.73 42.70 42.69
CA GLN A 132 -59.45 42.01 42.46
C GLN A 132 -59.08 41.06 43.60
N GLY A 133 -58.79 39.80 43.28
CA GLY A 133 -58.40 38.76 44.23
C GLY A 133 -57.05 38.96 44.94
N ARG A 134 -56.29 40.01 44.57
CA ARG A 134 -55.12 40.48 45.33
C ARG A 134 -55.49 41.31 46.57
N HIS A 135 -56.70 41.89 46.59
CA HIS A 135 -57.20 42.70 47.71
C HIS A 135 -58.10 41.90 48.66
N THR A 136 -58.65 40.77 48.23
CA THR A 136 -59.25 39.77 49.13
C THR A 136 -59.15 38.35 48.57
N SER A 137 -58.93 37.37 49.45
CA SER A 137 -59.00 35.93 49.10
C SER A 137 -60.42 35.35 49.19
N LEU A 138 -61.35 36.07 49.82
CA LEU A 138 -62.74 35.70 49.98
C LEU A 138 -63.63 36.92 49.73
N PHE A 139 -64.66 36.79 48.90
CA PHE A 139 -65.62 37.86 48.65
C PHE A 139 -67.04 37.39 48.94
N ILE A 140 -67.76 38.17 49.74
CA ILE A 140 -69.21 38.06 49.91
C ILE A 140 -69.75 39.39 49.38
N PRO A 141 -70.60 39.41 48.33
CA PRO A 141 -71.20 40.65 47.86
C PRO A 141 -72.06 41.24 48.98
N PRO A 142 -71.98 42.56 49.25
CA PRO A 142 -72.94 43.24 50.12
C PRO A 142 -74.31 43.29 49.43
N THR A 143 -75.37 43.50 50.22
CA THR A 143 -76.72 43.74 49.70
C THR A 143 -76.70 44.87 48.65
N GLY A 144 -77.49 44.72 47.57
CA GLY A 144 -77.51 45.66 46.45
C GLY A 144 -76.54 45.37 45.31
N ILE A 145 -75.63 44.40 45.46
CA ILE A 145 -74.63 44.03 44.45
C ILE A 145 -74.81 42.57 44.01
N GLU A 146 -74.81 42.34 42.70
CA GLU A 146 -74.80 41.01 42.11
C GLU A 146 -73.44 40.71 41.47
N VAL A 147 -72.97 39.47 41.59
CA VAL A 147 -71.76 39.00 40.92
C VAL A 147 -72.14 38.53 39.52
N VAL A 148 -71.69 39.27 38.50
CA VAL A 148 -71.98 38.95 37.11
C VAL A 148 -71.33 37.60 36.78
N PRO A 149 -72.07 36.60 36.29
CA PRO A 149 -71.49 35.32 35.94
C PRO A 149 -70.35 35.48 34.93
N ALA A 150 -69.38 34.58 34.99
CA ALA A 150 -68.49 34.34 33.88
C ALA A 150 -69.27 33.62 32.78
N GLN A 151 -70.15 34.35 32.08
CA GLN A 151 -70.56 33.95 30.72
C GLN A 151 -69.27 33.72 29.94
N GLU A 152 -69.15 32.55 29.34
CA GLU A 152 -67.96 32.20 28.56
C GLU A 152 -67.90 33.14 27.34
N GLU A 153 -66.94 34.06 27.36
CA GLU A 153 -66.45 34.73 26.16
C GLU A 153 -65.96 33.62 25.22
N ALA A 154 -66.80 33.26 24.25
CA ALA A 154 -66.91 31.91 23.67
C ALA A 154 -65.77 31.52 22.70
N ALA A 155 -64.53 31.59 23.18
CA ALA A 155 -63.29 31.32 22.46
C ALA A 155 -62.22 30.62 23.31
N ASP A 156 -62.23 30.79 24.64
CA ASP A 156 -61.28 30.12 25.57
C ASP A 156 -61.80 28.78 26.13
N ALA A 157 -63.00 28.35 25.75
CA ALA A 157 -63.53 27.04 26.13
C ALA A 157 -62.77 25.93 25.37
N GLU A 158 -61.96 25.17 26.12
CA GLU A 158 -61.59 23.82 25.71
C GLU A 158 -62.89 23.05 25.43
N THR A 159 -63.06 22.48 24.22
CA THR A 159 -64.31 21.82 23.82
C THR A 159 -64.75 20.86 24.92
N PRO A 160 -65.97 21.00 25.48
CA PRO A 160 -66.43 20.08 26.50
C PRO A 160 -66.37 18.66 25.93
N GLU A 161 -66.01 17.69 26.77
CA GLU A 161 -66.12 16.27 26.43
C GLU A 161 -67.62 15.93 26.37
N VAL A 162 -68.23 16.25 25.24
CA VAL A 162 -69.51 15.69 24.82
C VAL A 162 -69.26 14.21 24.60
N ASP A 163 -69.97 13.35 25.35
CA ASP A 163 -69.94 11.90 25.11
C ASP A 163 -70.24 11.65 23.62
N ASN A 164 -69.24 11.22 22.86
CA ASN A 164 -69.33 11.23 21.38
C ASN A 164 -70.44 10.32 20.83
N SER A 165 -70.93 9.37 21.63
CA SER A 165 -72.18 8.65 21.37
C SER A 165 -73.35 9.61 21.15
N THR A 166 -73.54 10.60 22.02
CA THR A 166 -74.62 11.60 21.92
C THR A 166 -74.47 12.52 20.71
N ALA A 167 -73.23 12.82 20.30
CA ALA A 167 -72.95 13.63 19.09
C ALA A 167 -73.20 12.83 17.80
N VAL A 168 -72.77 11.57 17.74
CA VAL A 168 -73.13 10.65 16.63
C VAL A 168 -74.65 10.40 16.62
N ASP A 169 -75.29 10.35 17.78
CA ASP A 169 -76.74 10.23 17.91
C ASP A 169 -77.54 11.49 17.55
N SER A 170 -76.89 12.59 17.16
CA SER A 170 -77.54 13.73 16.51
C SER A 170 -77.54 13.63 14.97
N LEU A 171 -76.75 12.75 14.36
CA LEU A 171 -76.73 12.54 12.90
C LEU A 171 -78.03 11.88 12.42
N SER A 172 -78.42 12.11 11.16
CA SER A 172 -79.54 11.37 10.57
C SER A 172 -79.22 9.87 10.40
N PRO A 173 -80.21 8.95 10.42
CA PRO A 173 -79.97 7.50 10.32
C PRO A 173 -79.06 7.05 9.14
N PRO A 174 -79.24 7.51 7.89
CA PRO A 174 -78.37 7.09 6.78
C PRO A 174 -76.94 7.67 6.89
N LEU A 175 -76.75 8.76 7.65
CA LEU A 175 -75.43 9.30 7.95
C LEU A 175 -74.73 8.52 9.08
N ARG A 176 -75.46 8.00 10.07
CA ARG A 176 -74.89 7.06 11.06
C ARG A 176 -74.42 5.78 10.39
N GLU A 177 -75.22 5.20 9.50
CA GLU A 177 -74.86 3.97 8.76
C GLU A 177 -73.60 4.18 7.90
N GLN A 178 -73.50 5.32 7.19
CA GLN A 178 -72.28 5.70 6.46
C GLN A 178 -71.08 5.88 7.39
N LEU A 179 -71.24 6.51 8.56
CA LEU A 179 -70.15 6.67 9.53
C LEU A 179 -69.66 5.32 10.04
N THR A 180 -70.56 4.39 10.37
CA THR A 180 -70.22 3.03 10.79
C THR A 180 -69.44 2.28 9.70
N ALA A 181 -69.79 2.43 8.42
CA ALA A 181 -69.05 1.83 7.31
C ALA A 181 -67.64 2.44 7.12
N LEU A 182 -67.48 3.75 7.35
CA LEU A 182 -66.18 4.44 7.31
C LEU A 182 -65.29 4.08 8.52
N VAL A 183 -65.88 3.89 9.71
CA VAL A 183 -65.17 3.36 10.89
C VAL A 183 -64.75 1.91 10.66
N ALA A 184 -65.65 1.04 10.19
CA ALA A 184 -65.33 -0.36 9.91
C ALA A 184 -64.20 -0.52 8.87
N THR A 185 -64.08 0.39 7.90
CA THR A 185 -62.95 0.39 6.94
C THR A 185 -61.65 0.93 7.53
N ILE A 186 -61.69 1.89 8.47
CA ILE A 186 -60.52 2.28 9.29
C ILE A 186 -59.99 1.08 10.08
N GLU A 187 -60.87 0.36 10.77
CA GLU A 187 -60.54 -0.83 11.57
C GLU A 187 -59.99 -1.95 10.69
N ALA A 188 -60.60 -2.19 9.52
CA ALA A 188 -60.26 -3.29 8.62
C ALA A 188 -58.88 -3.19 7.96
N GLY A 189 -58.25 -2.01 7.83
CA GLY A 189 -56.86 -1.98 7.37
C GLY A 189 -56.25 -0.71 6.76
N LEU A 190 -57.00 0.38 6.53
CA LEU A 190 -56.52 1.56 5.77
C LEU A 190 -55.08 2.02 6.09
N THR A 191 -54.35 2.51 5.06
CA THR A 191 -53.05 3.20 5.23
C THR A 191 -53.23 4.69 5.50
N SER A 192 -52.21 5.34 6.10
CA SER A 192 -52.26 6.77 6.44
C SER A 192 -52.57 7.69 5.24
N LYS A 193 -52.06 7.36 4.04
CA LYS A 193 -52.36 8.11 2.82
C LYS A 193 -53.83 7.97 2.41
N GLN A 194 -54.40 6.76 2.48
CA GLN A 194 -55.82 6.53 2.20
C GLN A 194 -56.73 7.24 3.22
N PHE A 195 -56.37 7.19 4.50
CA PHE A 195 -57.07 7.90 5.56
C PHE A 195 -57.08 9.43 5.34
N SER A 196 -55.94 9.98 4.93
CA SER A 196 -55.85 11.41 4.60
C SER A 196 -56.66 11.80 3.35
N ILE A 197 -56.77 10.92 2.34
CA ILE A 197 -57.62 11.14 1.15
C ILE A 197 -59.10 11.12 1.55
N MET A 198 -59.54 10.07 2.26
CA MET A 198 -60.91 9.92 2.76
C MET A 198 -61.36 11.11 3.63
N LYS A 199 -60.50 11.60 4.52
CA LYS A 199 -60.75 12.83 5.28
C LYS A 199 -60.88 14.07 4.41
N ASN A 200 -60.13 14.17 3.30
CA ASN A 200 -60.22 15.30 2.40
C ASN A 200 -61.50 15.26 1.56
N GLU A 201 -61.89 14.08 1.07
CA GLU A 201 -63.17 13.86 0.40
C GLU A 201 -64.35 14.24 1.32
N LEU A 202 -64.33 13.80 2.59
CA LEU A 202 -65.41 14.10 3.54
C LEU A 202 -65.44 15.57 3.97
N ARG A 203 -64.29 16.26 4.03
CA ARG A 203 -64.22 17.73 4.20
C ARG A 203 -64.87 18.49 3.04
N HIS A 204 -64.74 17.99 1.81
CA HIS A 204 -65.21 18.67 0.60
C HIS A 204 -66.57 18.19 0.07
N ARG A 205 -67.23 17.20 0.70
CA ARG A 205 -68.63 16.87 0.43
C ARG A 205 -69.55 18.05 0.74
N SER A 206 -70.13 18.65 -0.29
CA SER A 206 -71.09 19.77 -0.21
C SER A 206 -72.47 19.36 0.31
N GLU A 207 -72.80 18.07 0.25
CA GLU A 207 -74.09 17.50 0.68
C GLU A 207 -74.28 17.45 2.21
N LEU A 208 -73.19 17.56 2.96
CA LEU A 208 -73.18 17.57 4.43
C LEU A 208 -73.20 19.00 4.96
N SER A 209 -73.85 19.25 6.10
CA SER A 209 -73.67 20.51 6.83
C SER A 209 -72.27 20.61 7.47
N LEU A 210 -71.90 21.81 7.93
CA LEU A 210 -70.63 22.01 8.64
C LEU A 210 -70.54 21.17 9.93
N GLY A 211 -71.67 21.04 10.65
CA GLY A 211 -71.77 20.23 11.87
C GLY A 211 -71.66 18.74 11.60
N GLU A 212 -72.37 18.21 10.60
CA GLU A 212 -72.30 16.78 10.24
C GLU A 212 -70.90 16.40 9.75
N ARG A 213 -70.23 17.26 8.96
CA ARG A 213 -68.80 17.06 8.61
C ARG A 213 -67.92 17.03 9.85
N ALA A 214 -68.13 17.92 10.82
CA ALA A 214 -67.33 17.96 12.04
C ALA A 214 -67.48 16.67 12.86
N ILE A 215 -68.71 16.24 13.13
CA ILE A 215 -69.03 15.02 13.91
C ILE A 215 -68.48 13.75 13.23
N MET A 216 -68.57 13.66 11.90
CA MET A 216 -67.96 12.54 11.16
C MET A 216 -66.42 12.59 11.23
N LEU A 217 -65.81 13.76 11.04
CA LEU A 217 -64.34 13.88 11.04
C LEU A 217 -63.72 13.59 12.41
N THR A 218 -64.36 13.96 13.52
CA THR A 218 -63.88 13.63 14.88
C THR A 218 -63.93 12.13 15.14
N ALA A 219 -65.07 11.47 14.87
CA ALA A 219 -65.22 10.03 15.04
C ALA A 219 -64.23 9.22 14.18
N LEU A 220 -63.91 9.69 12.97
CA LEU A 220 -62.90 9.06 12.10
C LEU A 220 -61.45 9.31 12.58
N ASP A 221 -61.14 10.48 13.16
CA ASP A 221 -59.83 10.74 13.76
C ASP A 221 -59.61 9.97 15.08
N GLU A 222 -60.66 9.77 15.87
CA GLU A 222 -60.61 8.99 17.12
C GLU A 222 -60.41 7.49 16.86
N THR A 223 -61.17 6.92 15.92
CA THR A 223 -61.03 5.51 15.53
C THR A 223 -59.70 5.23 14.84
N TRP A 224 -59.16 6.19 14.07
CA TRP A 224 -57.79 6.11 13.56
C TRP A 224 -56.74 6.19 14.66
N ALA A 225 -56.91 7.07 15.66
CA ALA A 225 -55.99 7.19 16.80
C ALA A 225 -55.99 5.92 17.68
N ALA A 226 -57.16 5.31 17.89
CA ALA A 226 -57.31 4.07 18.66
C ALA A 226 -56.58 2.87 18.02
N ARG A 227 -56.39 2.86 16.69
CA ARG A 227 -55.76 1.76 15.95
C ARG A 227 -54.22 1.72 16.06
N ALA A 228 -53.57 2.73 16.64
CA ALA A 228 -52.10 2.81 16.71
C ALA A 228 -51.50 2.00 17.90
N PRO A 229 -50.76 0.88 17.66
CA PRO A 229 -50.23 0.03 18.73
C PRO A 229 -48.90 0.59 19.28
N GLY A 230 -48.92 1.77 19.89
CA GLY A 230 -47.67 2.44 20.27
C GLY A 230 -47.80 3.62 21.22
N LYS A 231 -47.95 3.32 22.52
CA LYS A 231 -47.87 4.25 23.67
C LYS A 231 -49.02 5.28 23.67
N PRO A 232 -49.89 5.33 24.71
CA PRO A 232 -50.96 6.30 24.74
C PRO A 232 -50.36 7.71 24.81
N THR A 233 -50.45 8.44 23.70
CA THR A 233 -50.28 9.90 23.69
C THR A 233 -51.47 10.50 24.40
N ARG A 234 -51.40 10.49 25.74
CA ARG A 234 -51.94 11.58 26.53
C ARG A 234 -51.46 12.87 25.86
N ARG A 235 -52.34 13.51 25.08
CA ARG A 235 -52.34 14.96 24.97
C ARG A 235 -52.16 15.47 26.38
N SER A 236 -51.27 16.44 26.59
CA SER A 236 -51.03 17.02 27.90
C SER A 236 -52.20 17.92 28.28
N ASP A 237 -53.34 17.28 28.59
CA ASP A 237 -54.13 17.57 29.78
C ASP A 237 -53.19 18.18 30.81
N HIS A 238 -53.30 19.51 30.95
CA HIS A 238 -52.47 20.27 31.86
C HIS A 238 -52.95 19.93 33.24
N ARG A 239 -52.38 18.84 33.78
CA ARG A 239 -52.68 18.25 35.09
C ARG A 239 -53.23 19.33 36.00
N ARG A 240 -54.55 19.32 36.23
CA ARG A 240 -55.12 20.03 37.38
C ARG A 240 -54.29 19.55 38.56
N HIS A 241 -53.45 20.42 39.13
CA HIS A 241 -52.58 20.02 40.22
C HIS A 241 -53.51 19.43 41.30
N PRO A 242 -53.30 18.21 41.80
CA PRO A 242 -54.27 17.50 42.65
C PRO A 242 -54.46 18.13 44.05
N HIS A 243 -54.00 19.37 44.22
CA HIS A 243 -54.06 20.20 45.41
C HIS A 243 -54.59 21.62 45.10
N GLN A 244 -54.94 21.93 43.85
CA GLN A 244 -55.59 23.19 43.49
C GLN A 244 -57.12 23.01 43.60
N PRO A 245 -57.82 23.77 44.45
CA PRO A 245 -59.27 23.66 44.57
C PRO A 245 -59.95 24.06 43.24
N PRO A 246 -61.16 23.55 42.95
CA PRO A 246 -61.93 24.02 41.80
C PRO A 246 -62.08 25.54 41.87
N MET A 247 -61.82 26.20 40.75
CA MET A 247 -62.00 27.64 40.65
C MET A 247 -63.49 27.98 40.79
N ASP A 248 -63.77 29.09 41.45
CA ASP A 248 -65.12 29.65 41.55
C ASP A 248 -65.68 29.93 40.13
N PRO A 249 -66.91 29.49 39.79
CA PRO A 249 -67.46 29.67 38.45
C PRO A 249 -67.75 31.14 38.08
N TYR A 250 -67.71 32.07 39.04
CA TYR A 250 -67.81 33.51 38.78
C TYR A 250 -66.43 34.18 38.65
N ALA A 251 -65.34 33.49 39.04
CA ALA A 251 -63.99 34.05 39.03
C ALA A 251 -63.34 34.01 37.64
N ARG A 252 -63.05 35.19 37.10
CA ARG A 252 -62.28 35.39 35.87
C ARG A 252 -60.78 35.42 36.20
N LYS A 253 -59.93 34.95 35.28
CA LYS A 253 -58.46 34.98 35.45
C LYS A 253 -57.89 36.28 34.88
N ALA A 254 -57.07 36.97 35.66
CA ALA A 254 -56.27 38.10 35.19
C ALA A 254 -55.15 37.60 34.27
N VAL A 255 -54.77 38.42 33.28
CA VAL A 255 -53.69 38.06 32.34
C VAL A 255 -52.35 38.29 33.03
N VAL A 256 -51.46 37.29 32.99
CA VAL A 256 -50.12 37.39 33.60
C VAL A 256 -49.08 37.40 32.48
N LEU A 257 -48.37 38.51 32.37
CA LEU A 257 -47.33 38.76 31.38
C LEU A 257 -45.95 38.48 31.99
N GLY A 258 -45.17 37.63 31.34
CA GLY A 258 -43.72 37.51 31.59
C GLY A 258 -42.93 38.70 31.02
N PRO A 259 -41.60 38.77 31.25
CA PRO A 259 -40.76 39.90 30.81
C PRO A 259 -40.67 40.09 29.29
N LYS A 260 -41.04 39.10 28.47
CA LYS A 260 -41.09 39.17 27.00
C LYS A 260 -42.53 39.08 26.46
N ASN A 261 -43.52 39.44 27.27
CA ASN A 261 -44.93 39.27 26.93
C ASN A 261 -45.66 40.61 26.97
N PHE A 262 -46.70 40.74 26.14
CA PHE A 262 -47.62 41.86 26.19
C PHE A 262 -49.07 41.40 25.98
N CYS A 263 -50.03 42.27 26.26
CA CYS A 263 -51.39 42.11 25.79
C CYS A 263 -51.91 43.40 25.18
N ILE A 264 -52.92 43.27 24.31
CA ILE A 264 -53.64 44.41 23.73
C ILE A 264 -55.05 44.38 24.31
N LEU A 265 -55.45 45.50 24.89
CA LEU A 265 -56.79 45.77 25.40
C LEU A 265 -57.44 46.84 24.54
N PHE A 266 -58.76 46.80 24.41
CA PHE A 266 -59.57 47.93 23.95
C PHE A 266 -60.34 48.48 25.15
N ASP A 267 -60.34 49.80 25.31
CA ASP A 267 -61.17 50.48 26.31
C ASP A 267 -62.65 50.53 25.88
N ALA A 268 -63.50 51.16 26.69
CA ALA A 268 -64.93 51.31 26.43
C ALA A 268 -65.26 52.12 25.15
N ASP A 269 -64.34 52.96 24.69
CA ASP A 269 -64.48 53.79 23.47
C ASP A 269 -63.86 53.09 22.24
N GLY A 270 -63.18 51.95 22.43
CA GLY A 270 -62.55 51.15 21.38
C GLY A 270 -61.08 51.50 21.09
N ASN A 271 -60.42 52.33 21.90
CA ASN A 271 -59.02 52.67 21.70
C ASN A 271 -58.09 51.51 22.15
N PRO A 272 -57.07 51.13 21.35
CA PRO A 272 -56.14 50.08 21.74
C PRO A 272 -55.11 50.57 22.78
N ARG A 273 -54.98 49.84 23.89
CA ARG A 273 -53.95 50.00 24.93
C ARG A 273 -53.06 48.76 24.97
N ILE A 274 -51.75 48.94 24.73
CA ILE A 274 -50.76 47.86 24.78
C ILE A 274 -50.08 47.85 26.16
N VAL A 275 -50.23 46.76 26.91
CA VAL A 275 -49.61 46.57 28.23
C VAL A 275 -48.43 45.59 28.10
N LYS A 276 -47.23 46.03 28.50
CA LYS A 276 -45.99 45.24 28.46
C LYS A 276 -45.72 44.61 29.83
N GLY A 277 -45.17 43.38 29.84
CA GLY A 277 -44.74 42.70 31.05
C GLY A 277 -43.34 43.13 31.54
N PRO A 278 -42.88 42.62 32.70
CA PRO A 278 -43.59 41.68 33.57
C PRO A 278 -44.70 42.38 34.37
N ALA A 279 -45.94 41.90 34.24
CA ALA A 279 -47.10 42.52 34.88
C ALA A 279 -48.28 41.54 34.99
N ARG A 280 -49.12 41.73 36.01
CA ARG A 280 -50.46 41.13 36.09
C ARG A 280 -51.48 42.19 35.72
N VAL A 281 -52.32 41.89 34.73
CA VAL A 281 -53.22 42.84 34.09
C VAL A 281 -54.66 42.44 34.41
N PHE A 282 -55.32 43.29 35.21
CA PHE A 282 -56.76 43.24 35.43
C PHE A 282 -57.43 44.21 34.43
N PRO A 283 -58.35 43.75 33.58
CA PRO A 283 -59.13 44.67 32.74
C PRO A 283 -60.02 45.56 33.62
N GLY A 284 -60.35 46.76 33.16
CA GLY A 284 -61.44 47.56 33.70
C GLY A 284 -62.81 46.94 33.39
N PRO A 285 -63.92 47.50 33.92
CA PRO A 285 -65.24 46.88 33.88
C PRO A 285 -65.86 46.69 32.49
N HIS A 286 -65.32 47.38 31.48
CA HIS A 286 -65.76 47.36 30.08
C HIS A 286 -64.63 47.01 29.10
N ASP A 287 -63.40 46.79 29.57
CA ASP A 287 -62.24 46.61 28.70
C ASP A 287 -62.21 45.19 28.12
N THR A 288 -61.89 45.05 26.83
CA THR A 288 -61.85 43.76 26.13
C THR A 288 -60.46 43.42 25.63
N PHE A 289 -60.04 42.15 25.75
CA PHE A 289 -58.74 41.69 25.23
C PHE A 289 -58.83 41.39 23.73
N LEU A 290 -57.82 41.80 22.96
CA LEU A 290 -57.61 41.24 21.63
C LEU A 290 -57.22 39.76 21.77
N GLN A 291 -57.99 38.87 21.13
CA GLN A 291 -57.76 37.41 21.19
C GLN A 291 -57.14 36.85 19.90
N ARG A 292 -57.29 37.55 18.75
CA ARG A 292 -56.84 37.09 17.42
C ARG A 292 -55.33 36.78 17.41
N GLY A 293 -54.99 35.52 17.18
CA GLY A 293 -53.59 35.07 17.14
C GLY A 293 -52.86 35.07 18.49
N SER A 294 -53.56 35.36 19.60
CA SER A 294 -53.00 35.35 20.95
C SER A 294 -52.90 33.93 21.52
N ARG A 295 -51.98 33.74 22.47
CA ARG A 295 -51.94 32.56 23.34
C ARG A 295 -52.69 32.87 24.63
N ARG A 296 -53.99 32.57 24.69
CA ARG A 296 -54.87 32.85 25.86
C ARG A 296 -54.77 34.32 26.31
N ARG A 297 -54.99 35.26 25.38
CA ARG A 297 -54.92 36.73 25.57
C ARG A 297 -53.51 37.29 25.82
N VAL A 298 -52.48 36.45 25.74
CA VAL A 298 -51.07 36.84 25.82
C VAL A 298 -50.42 36.81 24.44
N TYR A 299 -49.78 37.92 24.08
CA TYR A 299 -48.85 38.00 22.98
C TYR A 299 -47.42 37.88 23.50
N ASP A 300 -46.57 37.25 22.69
CA ASP A 300 -45.13 37.18 22.92
C ASP A 300 -44.46 38.34 22.15
N ALA A 301 -43.37 38.90 22.66
CA ALA A 301 -42.66 40.00 22.00
C ALA A 301 -41.70 39.49 20.91
N TYR A 302 -41.36 40.35 19.96
CA TYR A 302 -40.46 39.99 18.86
C TYR A 302 -39.01 39.97 19.35
N GLU A 303 -38.38 38.80 19.34
CA GLU A 303 -36.95 38.66 19.62
C GLU A 303 -36.17 38.84 18.32
N LEU A 304 -35.19 39.76 18.32
CA LEU A 304 -34.39 40.09 17.14
C LEU A 304 -32.91 39.93 17.44
N GLY A 305 -32.25 39.03 16.69
CA GLY A 305 -30.79 38.91 16.65
C GLY A 305 -30.12 39.93 15.71
N GLU A 306 -28.79 39.95 15.71
CA GLU A 306 -27.96 40.88 14.92
C GLU A 306 -28.20 40.79 13.40
N ASN A 307 -28.63 39.62 12.92
CA ASN A 307 -28.88 39.32 11.52
C ASN A 307 -30.37 39.30 11.18
N GLN A 308 -31.23 39.84 12.05
CA GLN A 308 -32.68 39.84 11.89
C GLN A 308 -33.25 41.26 11.80
N ALA A 309 -34.37 41.39 11.08
CA ALA A 309 -35.12 42.64 10.98
C ALA A 309 -36.64 42.43 10.95
N LEU A 310 -37.37 43.48 11.33
CA LEU A 310 -38.82 43.59 11.09
C LEU A 310 -39.10 44.68 10.06
N TRP A 311 -40.08 44.45 9.20
CA TRP A 311 -40.68 45.49 8.38
C TRP A 311 -41.85 46.11 9.16
N LEU A 312 -41.78 47.40 9.44
CA LEU A 312 -42.84 48.16 10.10
C LEU A 312 -43.45 49.17 9.12
N ARG A 313 -44.75 49.44 9.28
CA ARG A 313 -45.45 50.57 8.66
C ARG A 313 -46.01 51.48 9.74
N ILE A 314 -45.69 52.77 9.67
CA ILE A 314 -46.23 53.79 10.56
C ILE A 314 -47.69 54.06 10.16
N ILE A 315 -48.62 53.89 11.10
CA ILE A 315 -50.06 54.14 10.88
C ILE A 315 -50.41 55.59 11.28
N SER A 316 -49.85 56.06 12.40
CA SER A 316 -50.11 57.40 12.95
C SER A 316 -48.84 58.26 12.93
N PRO A 317 -48.91 59.54 12.55
CA PRO A 317 -47.74 60.41 12.40
C PRO A 317 -46.98 60.57 13.74
N ILE A 318 -45.67 60.32 13.73
CA ILE A 318 -44.84 60.27 14.94
C ILE A 318 -43.55 61.08 14.78
N SER A 319 -43.14 61.79 15.84
CA SER A 319 -41.89 62.57 15.85
C SER A 319 -40.66 61.67 15.97
N ARG A 320 -39.53 62.09 15.40
CA ARG A 320 -38.25 61.36 15.48
C ARG A 320 -37.84 61.00 16.90
N GLN A 321 -38.07 61.89 17.88
CA GLN A 321 -37.78 61.61 19.28
C GLN A 321 -38.65 60.46 19.82
N ALA A 322 -39.99 60.60 19.73
CA ALA A 322 -40.91 59.58 20.24
C ALA A 322 -40.71 58.22 19.57
N LEU A 323 -40.42 58.20 18.26
CA LEU A 323 -40.09 56.98 17.53
C LEU A 323 -38.75 56.38 17.97
N SER A 324 -37.72 57.20 18.25
CA SER A 324 -36.43 56.73 18.76
C SER A 324 -36.51 56.13 20.18
N GLU A 325 -37.46 56.56 21.01
CA GLU A 325 -37.74 55.97 22.33
C GLU A 325 -38.49 54.61 22.23
N ARG A 326 -39.04 54.27 21.05
CA ARG A 326 -39.80 53.02 20.81
C ARG A 326 -39.04 51.96 20.00
N LEU A 327 -38.02 52.37 19.25
CA LEU A 327 -37.19 51.48 18.42
C LEU A 327 -35.96 50.93 19.18
N PRO A 328 -35.32 49.85 18.70
CA PRO A 328 -34.07 49.35 19.26
C PRO A 328 -32.97 50.41 19.29
N VAL A 329 -32.18 50.41 20.37
CA VAL A 329 -31.09 51.36 20.61
C VAL A 329 -30.11 51.36 19.44
N GLY A 330 -29.75 52.54 18.94
CA GLY A 330 -28.82 52.72 17.82
C GLY A 330 -29.45 52.75 16.43
N TYR A 331 -30.76 52.57 16.28
CA TYR A 331 -31.42 52.70 14.98
C TYR A 331 -31.41 54.16 14.48
N VAL A 332 -30.76 54.40 13.33
CA VAL A 332 -30.60 55.75 12.77
C VAL A 332 -31.81 56.16 11.94
N LEU A 333 -32.72 56.92 12.55
CA LEU A 333 -33.82 57.60 11.85
C LEU A 333 -33.27 58.71 10.94
N GLY A 334 -33.50 58.58 9.63
CA GLY A 334 -33.07 59.54 8.60
C GLY A 334 -34.11 60.62 8.24
N ARG A 335 -35.23 60.69 8.96
CA ARG A 335 -36.26 61.75 8.83
C ARG A 335 -36.62 62.28 10.22
N ASP A 336 -36.94 63.57 10.31
CA ASP A 336 -37.32 64.23 11.58
C ASP A 336 -38.80 64.03 11.96
N HIS A 337 -39.63 63.66 10.98
CA HIS A 337 -40.99 63.22 11.18
C HIS A 337 -41.28 61.99 10.30
N SER A 338 -42.05 61.05 10.85
CA SER A 338 -42.54 59.88 10.12
C SER A 338 -44.04 60.02 9.92
N GLU A 339 -44.44 60.25 8.67
CA GLU A 339 -45.84 60.37 8.24
C GLU A 339 -46.56 59.01 8.26
N ALA A 340 -47.89 59.03 8.26
CA ALA A 340 -48.69 57.83 8.05
C ALA A 340 -48.37 57.19 6.69
N GLY A 341 -48.22 55.86 6.66
CA GLY A 341 -47.75 55.10 5.50
C GLY A 341 -46.22 55.03 5.35
N ALA A 342 -45.43 55.67 6.23
CA ALA A 342 -43.97 55.56 6.18
C ALA A 342 -43.50 54.15 6.61
N GLU A 343 -42.72 53.49 5.76
CA GLU A 343 -42.23 52.12 6.02
C GLU A 343 -40.76 52.09 6.46
N LEU A 344 -40.48 51.29 7.50
CA LEU A 344 -39.18 51.18 8.14
C LEU A 344 -38.75 49.72 8.20
N LEU A 345 -37.52 49.41 7.79
CA LEU A 345 -36.88 48.12 8.06
C LEU A 345 -36.04 48.28 9.32
N VAL A 346 -36.47 47.68 10.42
CA VAL A 346 -35.87 47.78 11.75
C VAL A 346 -34.98 46.56 11.97
N ARG A 347 -33.67 46.71 11.75
CA ARG A 347 -32.66 45.70 12.09
C ARG A 347 -32.33 45.77 13.58
N GLY A 348 -32.25 44.61 14.24
CA GLY A 348 -31.88 44.51 15.65
C GLY A 348 -30.36 44.51 15.88
N MET A 349 -29.93 45.10 17.01
CA MET A 349 -29.01 44.40 17.91
C MET A 349 -29.82 43.38 18.74
N PRO A 350 -29.21 42.43 19.47
CA PRO A 350 -29.92 41.45 20.30
C PRO A 350 -30.90 42.13 21.27
N SER A 351 -32.19 42.12 20.93
CA SER A 351 -33.20 42.96 21.59
C SER A 351 -34.60 42.36 21.50
N VAL A 352 -35.46 42.80 22.43
CA VAL A 352 -36.87 42.41 22.49
C VAL A 352 -37.69 43.62 22.03
N PHE A 353 -38.19 43.56 20.80
CA PHE A 353 -39.08 44.59 20.24
C PHE A 353 -40.53 44.33 20.65
N PHE A 354 -41.16 45.34 21.23
CA PHE A 354 -42.58 45.34 21.56
C PHE A 354 -43.30 46.31 20.62
N PRO A 355 -44.40 45.90 19.96
CA PRO A 355 -45.17 46.80 19.11
C PRO A 355 -45.75 47.98 19.90
N PHE A 356 -46.14 49.01 19.16
CA PHE A 356 -46.73 50.24 19.67
C PHE A 356 -47.87 50.68 18.73
N ILE A 357 -48.84 51.42 19.26
CA ILE A 357 -50.13 51.71 18.59
C ILE A 357 -49.92 52.45 17.25
N GLU A 358 -48.87 53.24 17.19
CA GLU A 358 -48.54 54.11 16.06
C GLU A 358 -47.91 53.36 14.87
N ALA A 359 -47.59 52.05 14.99
CA ALA A 359 -46.99 51.24 13.93
C ALA A 359 -47.40 49.76 13.94
N GLU A 360 -47.66 49.20 12.75
CA GLU A 360 -47.91 47.78 12.52
C GLU A 360 -46.68 47.07 11.96
N VAL A 361 -46.58 45.75 12.21
CA VAL A 361 -45.55 44.87 11.64
C VAL A 361 -46.13 44.23 10.37
N LEU A 362 -45.41 44.28 9.26
CA LEU A 362 -45.84 43.72 7.98
C LEU A 362 -45.19 42.36 7.71
N ASN A 363 -45.96 41.44 7.13
CA ASN A 363 -45.43 40.19 6.58
C ASN A 363 -44.55 40.50 5.34
N PRO A 364 -43.30 39.97 5.24
CA PRO A 364 -42.37 40.24 4.13
C PRO A 364 -42.87 39.86 2.73
N ASP A 365 -43.69 38.81 2.62
CA ASP A 365 -44.14 38.24 1.35
C ASP A 365 -45.47 38.85 0.88
N SER A 366 -46.42 39.09 1.79
CA SER A 366 -47.74 39.62 1.45
C SER A 366 -47.88 41.14 1.60
N GLY A 367 -47.06 41.79 2.44
CA GLY A 367 -47.21 43.20 2.81
C GLY A 367 -48.45 43.51 3.68
N GLU A 368 -49.16 42.47 4.15
CA GLU A 368 -50.30 42.60 5.04
C GLU A 368 -49.87 42.77 6.51
N PRO A 369 -50.66 43.47 7.34
CA PRO A 369 -50.34 43.64 8.75
C PRO A 369 -50.54 42.35 9.54
N HIS A 370 -49.48 41.93 10.24
CA HIS A 370 -49.45 40.71 11.02
C HIS A 370 -50.02 40.90 12.42
N VAL A 371 -50.86 39.97 12.87
CA VAL A 371 -51.46 39.97 14.22
C VAL A 371 -51.49 38.53 14.78
N GLY A 372 -50.50 38.19 15.61
CA GLY A 372 -50.41 36.91 16.31
C GLY A 372 -48.99 36.55 16.75
N ASN A 373 -48.84 35.47 17.52
CA ASN A 373 -47.54 35.01 18.05
C ASN A 373 -46.70 34.21 17.03
N ASP A 374 -47.15 34.11 15.77
CA ASP A 374 -46.44 33.44 14.67
C ASP A 374 -45.39 34.39 14.07
N HIS A 375 -44.27 34.55 14.78
CA HIS A 375 -43.22 35.53 14.42
C HIS A 375 -42.32 35.05 13.28
N ASP A 376 -42.19 33.74 13.09
CA ASP A 376 -41.33 33.12 12.07
C ASP A 376 -41.76 33.52 10.65
N ALA A 377 -43.05 33.82 10.45
CA ALA A 377 -43.60 34.35 9.20
C ALA A 377 -43.35 35.85 8.97
N VAL A 378 -42.60 36.53 9.85
CA VAL A 378 -42.50 38.02 9.90
C VAL A 378 -41.08 38.51 10.11
N VAL A 379 -40.26 37.76 10.86
CA VAL A 379 -38.84 38.06 11.08
C VAL A 379 -38.06 37.79 9.79
N ILE A 380 -37.39 38.83 9.28
CA ILE A 380 -36.55 38.74 8.08
C ILE A 380 -35.14 38.33 8.52
N ASP A 381 -34.79 37.07 8.31
CA ASP A 381 -33.43 36.56 8.48
C ASP A 381 -32.51 37.03 7.33
N ALA A 382 -31.28 37.46 7.66
CA ALA A 382 -30.24 37.70 6.68
C ALA A 382 -29.67 36.39 6.14
N ILE A 383 -29.69 36.24 4.81
CA ILE A 383 -29.23 35.02 4.13
C ILE A 383 -27.71 34.92 4.23
N GLY A 384 -27.20 33.86 4.86
CA GLY A 384 -25.77 33.55 4.88
C GLY A 384 -25.30 33.06 3.51
N VAL A 385 -24.33 33.74 2.91
CA VAL A 385 -23.72 33.41 1.62
C VAL A 385 -22.29 32.90 1.84
N ASP A 386 -21.96 31.74 1.26
CA ASP A 386 -20.64 31.10 1.34
C ASP A 386 -19.65 31.72 0.34
N PRO A 387 -18.31 31.55 0.51
CA PRO A 387 -17.34 32.00 -0.49
C PRO A 387 -17.46 31.30 -1.86
N LYS A 388 -18.25 30.21 -1.95
CA LYS A 388 -18.47 29.41 -3.18
C LYS A 388 -19.95 29.35 -3.62
N SER A 389 -20.84 30.04 -2.90
CA SER A 389 -22.26 30.20 -3.23
C SER A 389 -22.57 31.67 -3.48
N GLY A 390 -23.83 31.94 -3.82
CA GLY A 390 -24.32 33.28 -4.11
C GLY A 390 -25.84 33.26 -4.18
N ILE A 391 -26.46 34.44 -4.15
CA ILE A 391 -27.90 34.61 -4.28
C ILE A 391 -28.24 35.62 -5.37
N HIS A 392 -29.41 35.46 -5.98
CA HIS A 392 -29.94 36.40 -6.95
C HIS A 392 -30.93 37.33 -6.27
N VAL A 393 -30.63 38.62 -6.24
CA VAL A 393 -31.50 39.66 -5.65
C VAL A 393 -31.93 40.62 -6.74
N ARG A 394 -33.25 40.73 -6.94
CA ARG A 394 -33.85 41.69 -7.88
C ARG A 394 -34.21 42.96 -7.14
N ASP A 395 -33.83 44.10 -7.71
CA ASP A 395 -34.35 45.41 -7.32
C ASP A 395 -35.77 45.59 -7.89
N LYS A 396 -36.76 45.81 -7.01
CA LYS A 396 -38.17 45.99 -7.37
C LYS A 396 -38.44 47.28 -8.15
N ALA A 397 -37.59 48.30 -8.01
CA ALA A 397 -37.74 49.59 -8.69
C ALA A 397 -37.16 49.59 -10.11
N THR A 398 -36.06 48.87 -10.35
CA THR A 398 -35.42 48.79 -11.68
C THR A 398 -35.65 47.47 -12.43
N GLY A 399 -36.20 46.45 -11.77
CA GLY A 399 -36.34 45.08 -12.28
C GLY A 399 -35.00 44.33 -12.45
N LYS A 400 -33.86 44.97 -12.15
CA LYS A 400 -32.53 44.41 -12.38
C LYS A 400 -32.23 43.31 -11.36
N VAL A 401 -31.96 42.11 -11.86
CA VAL A 401 -31.42 41.01 -11.04
C VAL A 401 -29.91 41.18 -10.89
N SER A 402 -29.42 41.04 -9.66
CA SER A 402 -28.00 41.14 -9.29
C SER A 402 -27.53 39.83 -8.63
N LEU A 403 -26.25 39.50 -8.79
CA LEU A 403 -25.61 38.36 -8.13
C LEU A 403 -24.81 38.85 -6.93
N ILE A 404 -25.19 38.41 -5.73
CA ILE A 404 -24.46 38.64 -4.49
C ILE A 404 -23.64 37.39 -4.18
N ARG A 405 -22.36 37.56 -3.83
CA ARG A 405 -21.35 36.48 -3.74
C ARG A 405 -20.33 36.76 -2.65
N GLY A 406 -19.81 35.71 -2.02
CA GLY A 406 -18.77 35.81 -0.98
C GLY A 406 -19.33 35.78 0.45
N GLU A 407 -18.43 35.60 1.42
CA GLU A 407 -18.69 35.47 2.87
C GLU A 407 -19.45 36.68 3.43
N THR A 408 -20.77 36.66 3.35
CA THR A 408 -21.65 37.78 3.74
C THR A 408 -22.99 37.27 4.24
N SER A 409 -23.49 37.85 5.34
CA SER A 409 -24.90 37.72 5.75
C SER A 409 -25.69 38.85 5.09
N TYR A 410 -26.40 38.55 4.01
CA TYR A 410 -27.13 39.56 3.24
C TYR A 410 -28.61 39.66 3.65
N LEU A 411 -28.99 40.82 4.20
CA LEU A 411 -30.37 41.12 4.55
C LEU A 411 -31.09 41.75 3.33
N VAL A 412 -32.12 41.08 2.82
CA VAL A 412 -32.95 41.59 1.72
C VAL A 412 -33.96 42.59 2.29
N ASP A 413 -34.00 43.81 1.74
CA ASP A 413 -34.96 44.85 2.13
C ASP A 413 -36.25 44.71 1.30
N PRO A 414 -37.37 44.15 1.82
CA PRO A 414 -38.55 43.78 1.03
C PRO A 414 -39.20 44.97 0.31
N ARG A 415 -38.95 46.19 0.78
CA ARG A 415 -39.43 47.46 0.19
C ARG A 415 -38.74 47.81 -1.13
N LYS A 416 -37.53 47.27 -1.36
CA LYS A 416 -36.66 47.61 -2.50
C LYS A 416 -36.23 46.38 -3.30
N GLN A 417 -36.20 45.22 -2.67
CA GLN A 417 -35.56 44.03 -3.19
C GLN A 417 -36.40 42.79 -2.93
N GLU A 418 -36.18 41.76 -3.75
CA GLU A 418 -36.71 40.41 -3.55
C GLU A 418 -35.62 39.38 -3.86
N HIS A 419 -35.63 38.28 -3.12
CA HIS A 419 -34.81 37.12 -3.41
C HIS A 419 -35.47 36.36 -4.57
N VAL A 420 -34.76 36.20 -5.68
CA VAL A 420 -35.29 35.54 -6.88
C VAL A 420 -34.69 34.16 -7.01
N HIS A 421 -35.55 33.14 -6.92
CA HIS A 421 -35.14 31.77 -7.24
C HIS A 421 -34.89 31.61 -8.74
N ARG A 422 -33.88 30.80 -9.09
CA ARG A 422 -33.61 30.40 -10.47
C ARG A 422 -34.17 29.00 -10.70
N ARG A 423 -35.05 28.87 -11.70
CA ARG A 423 -35.58 27.60 -12.21
C ARG A 423 -34.71 27.11 -13.37
N VAL A 424 -34.46 25.80 -13.40
CA VAL A 424 -33.57 25.13 -14.36
C VAL A 424 -34.19 23.82 -14.81
N SER A 425 -34.20 23.55 -16.12
CA SER A 425 -34.71 22.28 -16.64
C SER A 425 -33.85 21.10 -16.19
N ALA A 426 -34.46 19.91 -16.09
CA ALA A 426 -33.73 18.68 -15.77
C ALA A 426 -32.58 18.42 -16.77
N LYS A 427 -32.75 18.78 -18.04
CA LYS A 427 -31.72 18.63 -19.08
C LYS A 427 -30.50 19.51 -18.77
N ASP A 428 -30.73 20.79 -18.52
CA ASP A 428 -29.67 21.78 -18.36
C ASP A 428 -28.98 21.62 -17.01
N TRP A 429 -29.72 21.34 -15.94
CA TRP A 429 -29.16 20.98 -14.64
C TRP A 429 -28.22 19.77 -14.72
N ASN A 430 -28.61 18.74 -15.48
CA ASN A 430 -27.78 17.55 -15.69
C ASN A 430 -26.53 17.83 -16.55
N LEU A 431 -26.63 18.71 -17.55
CA LEU A 431 -25.50 19.13 -18.39
C LEU A 431 -24.52 20.05 -17.66
N TRP A 432 -25.01 20.93 -16.79
CA TRP A 432 -24.23 22.02 -16.18
C TRP A 432 -23.65 21.62 -14.81
N VAL A 433 -24.50 21.12 -13.90
CA VAL A 433 -24.14 20.85 -12.50
C VAL A 433 -23.82 19.37 -12.30
N ALA A 434 -24.69 18.48 -12.80
CA ALA A 434 -24.56 17.05 -12.55
C ALA A 434 -23.51 16.33 -13.43
N HIS A 435 -22.90 17.06 -14.38
CA HIS A 435 -21.71 16.60 -15.12
C HIS A 435 -20.51 16.42 -14.18
N THR A 436 -20.25 17.40 -13.30
CA THR A 436 -19.17 17.35 -12.30
C THR A 436 -19.62 16.81 -10.94
N ALA A 437 -20.91 16.92 -10.62
CA ALA A 437 -21.51 16.39 -9.39
C ALA A 437 -22.56 15.30 -9.69
N PRO A 438 -22.15 14.09 -10.12
CA PRO A 438 -23.07 13.05 -10.62
C PRO A 438 -24.10 12.55 -9.60
N HIS A 439 -23.88 12.78 -8.31
CA HIS A 439 -24.87 12.54 -7.24
C HIS A 439 -26.02 13.55 -7.20
N ARG A 440 -25.94 14.66 -7.96
CA ARG A 440 -26.97 15.70 -8.07
C ARG A 440 -27.87 15.55 -9.30
N LYS A 441 -27.83 14.39 -9.99
CA LYS A 441 -28.68 14.17 -11.17
C LYS A 441 -30.16 14.17 -10.81
N THR A 442 -30.98 14.87 -11.59
CA THR A 442 -32.43 14.98 -11.40
C THR A 442 -33.20 14.59 -12.66
N THR A 443 -34.46 14.21 -12.51
CA THR A 443 -35.41 13.99 -13.62
C THR A 443 -36.48 15.07 -13.70
N SER A 444 -36.73 15.79 -12.60
CA SER A 444 -37.60 16.96 -12.54
C SER A 444 -36.84 18.25 -12.83
N GLU A 445 -37.60 19.30 -13.16
CA GLU A 445 -37.13 20.68 -13.03
C GLU A 445 -36.60 20.94 -11.61
N VAL A 446 -35.63 21.85 -11.48
CA VAL A 446 -35.02 22.23 -10.21
C VAL A 446 -35.19 23.74 -10.02
N GLU A 447 -35.82 24.13 -8.92
CA GLU A 447 -35.83 25.52 -8.45
C GLU A 447 -34.77 25.69 -7.36
N THR A 448 -33.95 26.72 -7.47
CA THR A 448 -32.86 27.00 -6.53
C THR A 448 -32.88 28.45 -6.04
N PRO A 449 -32.85 28.69 -4.71
CA PRO A 449 -32.61 30.03 -4.16
C PRO A 449 -31.16 30.49 -4.36
N TRP A 450 -30.24 29.55 -4.55
CA TRP A 450 -28.82 29.80 -4.76
C TRP A 450 -28.48 29.99 -6.23
N ALA A 451 -27.52 30.87 -6.51
CA ALA A 451 -26.90 31.02 -7.81
C ALA A 451 -26.17 29.73 -8.24
N LEU A 452 -26.20 29.42 -9.54
CA LEU A 452 -25.65 28.18 -10.07
C LEU A 452 -24.12 28.21 -10.04
N SER A 453 -23.54 27.40 -9.15
CA SER A 453 -22.09 27.25 -8.97
C SER A 453 -21.57 26.11 -9.86
N ILE A 454 -20.92 26.46 -10.97
CA ILE A 454 -20.36 25.56 -11.97
C ILE A 454 -18.90 25.28 -11.64
N ALA A 455 -18.56 24.01 -11.45
CA ALA A 455 -17.16 23.58 -11.33
C ALA A 455 -16.60 23.30 -12.72
N VAL A 456 -15.57 24.05 -13.15
CA VAL A 456 -14.83 23.79 -14.40
C VAL A 456 -13.61 22.94 -14.05
N PRO A 457 -13.53 21.67 -14.50
CA PRO A 457 -12.39 20.80 -14.19
C PRO A 457 -11.08 21.27 -14.84
N THR A 458 -9.95 20.84 -14.29
CA THR A 458 -8.62 21.01 -14.90
C THR A 458 -8.61 20.57 -16.36
N ASN A 459 -7.91 21.31 -17.23
CA ASN A 459 -7.81 21.07 -18.68
C ASN A 459 -9.13 21.17 -19.47
N HIS A 460 -10.22 21.62 -18.85
CA HIS A 460 -11.49 21.92 -19.52
C HIS A 460 -11.76 23.42 -19.53
N ALA A 461 -12.65 23.86 -20.42
CA ALA A 461 -13.26 25.17 -20.38
C ALA A 461 -14.77 25.07 -20.62
N VAL A 462 -15.48 26.14 -20.29
CA VAL A 462 -16.91 26.33 -20.52
C VAL A 462 -17.13 27.72 -21.10
N GLN A 463 -17.93 27.83 -22.15
CA GLN A 463 -18.44 29.12 -22.62
C GLN A 463 -19.76 29.45 -21.92
N ILE A 464 -19.80 30.63 -21.33
CA ILE A 464 -20.95 31.23 -20.67
C ILE A 464 -21.48 32.34 -21.57
N THR A 465 -22.77 32.32 -21.88
CA THR A 465 -23.44 33.31 -22.73
C THR A 465 -24.47 34.09 -21.94
N SER A 466 -24.49 35.41 -22.15
CA SER A 466 -25.43 36.38 -21.58
C SER A 466 -25.88 37.35 -22.68
N ARG A 467 -26.94 38.13 -22.43
CA ARG A 467 -27.32 39.24 -23.33
C ARG A 467 -26.21 40.29 -23.50
N ALA A 468 -25.32 40.41 -22.53
CA ALA A 468 -24.18 41.33 -22.57
C ALA A 468 -22.98 40.84 -23.39
N GLY A 469 -22.96 39.55 -23.78
CA GLY A 469 -21.85 38.93 -24.51
C GLY A 469 -21.59 37.48 -24.09
N ALA A 470 -20.57 36.87 -24.70
CA ALA A 470 -20.05 35.56 -24.32
C ALA A 470 -18.73 35.71 -23.57
N ARG A 471 -18.43 34.79 -22.64
CA ARG A 471 -17.13 34.68 -21.98
C ARG A 471 -16.75 33.22 -21.80
N VAL A 472 -15.48 32.87 -21.98
CA VAL A 472 -14.98 31.50 -21.79
C VAL A 472 -14.13 31.44 -20.53
N VAL A 473 -14.42 30.46 -19.66
CA VAL A 473 -13.65 30.22 -18.43
C VAL A 473 -12.96 28.86 -18.53
N ALA A 474 -11.63 28.86 -18.43
CA ALA A 474 -10.81 27.66 -18.33
C ALA A 474 -10.61 27.24 -16.86
N GLY A 475 -10.58 25.93 -16.61
CA GLY A 475 -10.41 25.34 -15.28
C GLY A 475 -8.96 25.00 -14.93
N PRO A 476 -8.64 24.76 -13.64
CA PRO A 476 -9.60 24.54 -12.55
C PRO A 476 -10.19 25.85 -11.99
N ALA A 477 -11.52 25.98 -12.03
CA ALA A 477 -12.22 27.19 -11.56
C ALA A 477 -13.62 26.84 -11.03
N MET A 478 -14.12 27.64 -10.08
CA MET A 478 -15.53 27.67 -9.70
C MET A 478 -16.14 28.97 -10.24
N VAL A 479 -17.25 28.88 -10.96
CA VAL A 479 -17.93 30.05 -11.53
C VAL A 479 -19.38 30.07 -11.07
N LEU A 480 -19.78 31.17 -10.44
CA LEU A 480 -21.20 31.48 -10.22
C LEU A 480 -21.75 32.12 -11.51
N LEU A 481 -22.85 31.59 -12.02
CA LEU A 481 -23.59 32.20 -13.13
C LEU A 481 -24.45 33.35 -12.62
N GLU A 482 -24.51 34.44 -13.39
CA GLU A 482 -25.56 35.45 -13.25
C GLU A 482 -26.94 34.90 -13.66
N TYR A 483 -28.02 35.61 -13.35
CA TYR A 483 -29.38 35.10 -13.54
C TYR A 483 -29.71 34.79 -15.01
N GLU A 484 -29.24 35.64 -15.94
CA GLU A 484 -29.44 35.48 -17.39
C GLU A 484 -28.35 34.63 -18.06
N GLU A 485 -27.26 34.31 -17.36
CA GLU A 485 -26.15 33.53 -17.93
C GLU A 485 -26.50 32.06 -18.12
N GLN A 486 -26.21 31.52 -19.30
CA GLN A 486 -26.40 30.12 -19.67
C GLN A 486 -25.07 29.50 -20.13
N LEU A 487 -24.93 28.17 -20.08
CA LEU A 487 -23.77 27.49 -20.67
C LEU A 487 -24.05 27.07 -22.10
N THR A 488 -23.11 27.30 -23.01
CA THR A 488 -23.21 26.84 -24.39
C THR A 488 -23.01 25.32 -24.43
N ALA A 489 -23.94 24.60 -25.06
CA ALA A 489 -23.88 23.15 -25.20
C ALA A 489 -23.27 22.77 -26.57
N LEU A 490 -22.21 21.97 -26.53
CA LEU A 490 -21.57 21.35 -27.70
C LEU A 490 -22.14 19.94 -27.92
N SER A 491 -22.14 19.47 -29.17
CA SER A 491 -22.69 18.17 -29.59
C SER A 491 -21.59 17.26 -30.15
N LEU A 492 -20.62 16.90 -29.31
CA LEU A 492 -19.36 16.27 -29.75
C LEU A 492 -19.55 14.85 -30.28
N SER A 493 -18.95 14.52 -31.43
CA SER A 493 -19.05 13.20 -32.06
C SER A 493 -18.53 12.05 -31.19
N LYS A 494 -19.42 11.10 -30.88
CA LYS A 494 -19.15 9.82 -30.22
C LYS A 494 -19.08 8.69 -31.28
N GLY A 495 -19.42 7.44 -30.94
CA GLY A 495 -19.27 6.27 -31.81
C GLY A 495 -17.85 5.93 -32.27
N GLN A 496 -17.76 4.90 -33.12
CA GLN A 496 -16.53 4.51 -33.84
C GLN A 496 -16.21 5.47 -35.01
N HIS A 497 -17.23 6.13 -35.56
CA HIS A 497 -17.13 7.01 -36.73
C HIS A 497 -17.54 8.44 -36.33
N LYS A 498 -16.62 9.41 -36.45
CA LYS A 498 -16.88 10.83 -36.12
C LYS A 498 -17.62 11.55 -37.25
N ASP A 499 -18.87 11.14 -37.47
CA ASP A 499 -19.73 11.62 -38.57
C ASP A 499 -20.90 12.50 -38.08
N GLY A 500 -20.96 12.87 -36.80
CA GLY A 500 -22.07 13.64 -36.21
C GLY A 500 -23.38 12.85 -36.03
N ARG A 501 -23.40 11.55 -36.33
CA ARG A 501 -24.60 10.69 -36.20
C ARG A 501 -24.88 10.22 -34.77
N GLU A 502 -23.82 9.97 -34.00
CA GLU A 502 -23.87 9.70 -32.56
C GLU A 502 -23.09 10.82 -31.88
N THR A 503 -23.73 11.63 -31.05
CA THR A 503 -23.12 12.78 -30.38
C THR A 503 -23.35 12.73 -28.87
N VAL A 504 -22.51 13.44 -28.11
CA VAL A 504 -22.71 13.71 -26.69
C VAL A 504 -22.89 15.22 -26.49
N ALA A 505 -24.05 15.60 -25.97
CA ALA A 505 -24.27 16.93 -25.44
C ALA A 505 -23.40 17.16 -24.19
N THR A 506 -22.56 18.20 -24.21
CA THR A 506 -21.76 18.63 -23.07
C THR A 506 -21.50 20.13 -23.13
N CYS A 507 -21.44 20.81 -21.98
CA CYS A 507 -21.01 22.21 -21.91
C CYS A 507 -19.51 22.36 -21.60
N PHE A 508 -18.80 21.24 -21.40
CA PHE A 508 -17.40 21.20 -20.98
C PHE A 508 -16.52 20.72 -22.13
N LEU A 509 -15.81 21.66 -22.77
CA LEU A 509 -14.82 21.36 -23.79
C LEU A 509 -13.48 21.01 -23.15
N ARG A 510 -12.84 19.92 -23.56
CA ARG A 510 -11.49 19.55 -23.10
C ARG A 510 -10.41 20.26 -23.92
N VAL A 511 -9.99 21.42 -23.43
CA VAL A 511 -9.01 22.33 -24.05
C VAL A 511 -7.61 21.72 -24.13
N ARG A 512 -7.17 20.92 -23.15
CA ARG A 512 -5.80 20.37 -23.12
C ARG A 512 -5.75 18.85 -23.01
N GLY A 513 -4.82 18.26 -23.76
CA GLY A 513 -4.63 16.81 -23.85
C GLY A 513 -5.93 16.10 -24.24
N GLY A 514 -6.67 16.67 -25.20
CA GLY A 514 -7.82 16.03 -25.80
C GLY A 514 -7.36 14.81 -26.61
N ARG A 515 -8.11 13.70 -26.49
CA ARG A 515 -7.83 12.48 -27.25
C ARG A 515 -9.13 11.84 -27.67
N PHE A 516 -9.23 11.45 -28.93
CA PHE A 516 -10.34 10.66 -29.46
C PHE A 516 -9.82 9.64 -30.47
N ARG A 517 -10.67 8.67 -30.81
CA ARG A 517 -10.39 7.71 -31.89
C ARG A 517 -11.37 7.92 -33.02
N ASP A 518 -10.94 7.69 -34.24
CA ASP A 518 -11.80 7.66 -35.42
C ASP A 518 -11.46 6.45 -36.28
N ARG A 519 -12.48 5.67 -36.62
CA ARG A 519 -12.37 4.47 -37.45
C ARG A 519 -12.98 4.76 -38.80
N PHE A 520 -12.27 4.46 -39.90
CA PHE A 520 -12.78 4.71 -41.24
C PHE A 520 -12.19 3.77 -42.28
N THR A 521 -12.85 3.69 -43.43
CA THR A 521 -12.34 2.95 -44.59
C THR A 521 -11.49 3.84 -45.49
N VAL A 522 -10.42 3.24 -46.00
CA VAL A 522 -9.43 3.80 -46.93
C VAL A 522 -9.28 2.83 -48.11
N GLU A 523 -8.95 3.34 -49.28
CA GLU A 523 -8.86 2.58 -50.53
C GLU A 523 -7.50 2.86 -51.18
N SER A 524 -6.77 1.79 -51.48
CA SER A 524 -5.45 1.84 -52.15
C SER A 524 -5.59 2.11 -53.64
N LYS A 525 -4.45 2.38 -54.30
CA LYS A 525 -4.36 2.43 -55.77
C LYS A 525 -4.88 1.15 -56.44
N ASP A 526 -4.72 0.00 -55.79
CA ASP A 526 -5.09 -1.32 -56.30
C ASP A 526 -6.53 -1.71 -55.91
N LEU A 527 -7.39 -0.73 -55.60
CA LEU A 527 -8.79 -0.87 -55.16
C LEU A 527 -8.99 -1.73 -53.89
N THR A 528 -7.90 -2.14 -53.24
CA THR A 528 -7.93 -2.89 -51.99
C THR A 528 -8.31 -1.96 -50.84
N ARG A 529 -9.31 -2.36 -50.07
CA ARG A 529 -9.90 -1.56 -48.98
C ARG A 529 -9.32 -1.95 -47.62
N PHE A 530 -8.90 -0.94 -46.88
CA PHE A 530 -8.38 -1.06 -45.53
C PHE A 530 -9.37 -0.42 -44.54
N VAL A 531 -9.55 -1.05 -43.39
CA VAL A 531 -10.21 -0.49 -42.21
C VAL A 531 -9.11 0.04 -41.30
N VAL A 532 -9.15 1.34 -41.04
CA VAL A 532 -8.14 2.07 -40.25
C VAL A 532 -8.80 2.57 -38.98
N GLU A 533 -8.13 2.45 -37.84
CA GLU A 533 -8.45 3.13 -36.59
C GLU A 533 -7.27 4.04 -36.22
N LEU A 534 -7.52 5.36 -36.16
CA LEU A 534 -6.53 6.35 -35.73
C LEU A 534 -6.84 6.86 -34.34
N GLY A 535 -5.81 6.99 -33.52
CA GLY A 535 -5.82 7.74 -32.27
C GLY A 535 -5.38 9.17 -32.56
N ILE A 536 -6.25 10.14 -32.33
CA ILE A 536 -5.97 11.56 -32.59
C ILE A 536 -5.86 12.25 -31.24
N SER A 537 -4.76 12.98 -31.05
CA SER A 537 -4.49 13.78 -29.86
C SER A 537 -4.26 15.25 -30.23
N GLY A 538 -4.68 16.16 -29.36
CA GLY A 538 -4.61 17.59 -29.64
C GLY A 538 -4.98 18.47 -28.44
N HIS A 539 -4.79 19.76 -28.62
CA HIS A 539 -5.19 20.80 -27.68
C HIS A 539 -5.81 22.00 -28.41
N TYR A 540 -6.30 22.98 -27.66
CA TYR A 540 -6.82 24.24 -28.19
C TYR A 540 -5.89 25.38 -27.78
N ALA A 541 -5.56 26.24 -28.75
CA ALA A 541 -4.64 27.36 -28.65
C ALA A 541 -5.33 28.68 -29.09
N GLY A 542 -4.63 29.81 -28.95
CA GLY A 542 -5.17 31.12 -29.32
C GLY A 542 -6.27 31.63 -28.38
N GLU A 543 -7.17 32.45 -28.94
CA GLU A 543 -8.24 33.13 -28.20
C GLU A 543 -9.33 32.17 -27.69
N PRO A 544 -9.63 32.13 -26.37
CA PRO A 544 -10.58 31.18 -25.79
C PRO A 544 -11.97 31.18 -26.39
N GLU A 545 -12.44 32.34 -26.88
CA GLU A 545 -13.78 32.49 -27.48
C GLU A 545 -13.94 31.67 -28.76
N ARG A 546 -12.86 31.42 -29.51
CA ARG A 546 -12.89 30.63 -30.75
C ARG A 546 -13.09 29.14 -30.49
N TRP A 547 -12.72 28.63 -29.32
CA TRP A 547 -12.81 27.20 -29.00
C TRP A 547 -14.23 26.64 -29.07
N PHE A 548 -15.25 27.51 -28.97
CA PHE A 548 -16.67 27.17 -29.02
C PHE A 548 -17.36 27.65 -30.33
N ALA A 549 -16.59 28.07 -31.34
CA ALA A 549 -17.13 28.55 -32.62
C ALA A 549 -17.77 27.44 -33.50
N LEU A 550 -17.51 26.16 -33.20
CA LEU A 550 -18.08 24.99 -33.88
C LEU A 550 -18.84 24.13 -32.87
N GLU A 551 -20.01 23.61 -33.25
CA GLU A 551 -20.83 22.73 -32.39
C GLU A 551 -20.20 21.35 -32.14
N ASP A 552 -19.47 20.82 -33.13
CA ASP A 552 -18.75 19.53 -33.09
C ASP A 552 -17.36 19.64 -33.76
N PRO A 553 -16.37 20.27 -33.10
CA PRO A 553 -15.01 20.34 -33.63
C PRO A 553 -14.35 18.96 -33.78
N VAL A 554 -14.81 17.93 -33.06
CA VAL A 554 -14.27 16.56 -33.18
C VAL A 554 -14.58 15.97 -34.55
N LYS A 555 -15.79 16.22 -35.09
CA LYS A 555 -16.18 15.84 -36.45
C LYS A 555 -15.30 16.53 -37.50
N GLU A 556 -15.11 17.85 -37.43
CA GLU A 556 -14.35 18.56 -38.47
C GLU A 556 -12.86 18.17 -38.49
N ILE A 557 -12.24 17.99 -37.31
CA ILE A 557 -10.85 17.47 -37.22
C ILE A 557 -10.77 16.07 -37.85
N ALA A 558 -11.71 15.18 -37.54
CA ALA A 558 -11.74 13.83 -38.10
C ALA A 558 -11.97 13.83 -39.62
N VAL A 559 -12.91 14.63 -40.13
CA VAL A 559 -13.20 14.76 -41.57
C VAL A 559 -11.97 15.26 -42.33
N ALA A 560 -11.26 16.26 -41.81
CA ALA A 560 -10.03 16.78 -42.41
C ALA A 560 -8.90 15.72 -42.45
N ILE A 561 -8.65 15.02 -41.34
CA ILE A 561 -7.64 13.95 -41.27
C ILE A 561 -8.00 12.79 -42.21
N ARG A 562 -9.26 12.36 -42.26
CA ARG A 562 -9.74 11.36 -43.25
C ARG A 562 -9.50 11.81 -44.67
N GLY A 563 -9.72 13.09 -44.98
CA GLY A 563 -9.46 13.66 -46.31
C GLY A 563 -8.01 13.46 -46.72
N ARG A 564 -7.07 13.93 -45.89
CA ARG A 564 -5.62 13.80 -46.13
C ARG A 564 -5.18 12.34 -46.24
N VAL A 565 -5.56 11.47 -45.31
CA VAL A 565 -5.16 10.05 -45.31
C VAL A 565 -5.74 9.29 -46.52
N ARG A 566 -7.00 9.55 -46.91
CA ARG A 566 -7.60 8.95 -48.12
C ARG A 566 -6.96 9.45 -49.41
N GLN A 567 -6.54 10.72 -49.46
CA GLN A 567 -5.83 11.28 -50.62
C GLN A 567 -4.44 10.64 -50.77
N ALA A 568 -3.66 10.56 -49.69
CA ALA A 568 -2.34 9.93 -49.70
C ALA A 568 -2.38 8.44 -50.07
N ALA A 569 -3.31 7.68 -49.45
CA ALA A 569 -3.38 6.23 -49.67
C ALA A 569 -3.77 5.83 -51.11
N ARG A 570 -4.61 6.64 -51.78
CA ARG A 570 -4.99 6.40 -53.19
C ARG A 570 -3.82 6.45 -54.17
N GLY A 571 -2.70 7.09 -53.79
CA GLY A 571 -1.48 7.13 -54.61
C GLY A 571 -0.64 5.85 -54.55
N LEU A 572 -0.84 4.99 -53.55
CA LEU A 572 0.08 3.90 -53.19
C LEU A 572 -0.54 2.50 -53.34
N PRO A 573 0.29 1.49 -53.68
CA PRO A 573 -0.17 0.11 -53.80
C PRO A 573 -0.35 -0.56 -52.42
N ALA A 574 -1.21 -1.56 -52.36
CA ALA A 574 -1.66 -2.23 -51.14
C ALA A 574 -0.50 -2.76 -50.27
N THR A 575 0.54 -3.33 -50.88
CA THR A 575 1.70 -3.87 -50.14
C THR A 575 2.51 -2.78 -49.45
N LYS A 576 2.76 -1.65 -50.10
CA LYS A 576 3.47 -0.51 -49.49
C LYS A 576 2.61 0.18 -48.42
N LEU A 577 1.29 0.20 -48.61
CA LEU A 577 0.36 0.68 -47.60
C LEU A 577 0.40 -0.18 -46.34
N PHE A 578 0.44 -1.51 -46.48
CA PHE A 578 0.44 -2.40 -45.31
C PHE A 578 1.71 -2.28 -44.46
N THR A 579 2.89 -2.11 -45.08
CA THR A 579 4.15 -1.99 -44.33
C THR A 579 4.44 -0.57 -43.85
N GLY A 580 4.09 0.47 -44.62
CA GLY A 580 4.45 1.87 -44.34
C GLY A 580 3.32 2.75 -43.79
N PHE A 581 2.21 2.19 -43.31
CA PHE A 581 1.01 2.99 -43.01
C PHE A 581 1.22 4.06 -41.92
N ALA A 582 2.05 3.77 -40.90
CA ALA A 582 2.29 4.72 -39.81
C ALA A 582 3.05 5.97 -40.28
N GLU A 583 4.13 5.77 -41.05
CA GLU A 583 4.90 6.84 -41.69
C GLU A 583 4.04 7.64 -42.67
N LEU A 584 3.19 6.96 -43.44
CA LEU A 584 2.22 7.60 -44.35
C LEU A 584 1.26 8.49 -43.59
N VAL A 585 0.67 8.02 -42.48
CA VAL A 585 -0.29 8.82 -41.68
C VAL A 585 0.38 10.06 -41.12
N GLN A 586 1.58 9.94 -40.56
CA GLN A 586 2.34 11.09 -40.07
C GLN A 586 2.66 12.08 -41.21
N THR A 587 3.17 11.58 -42.33
CA THR A 587 3.48 12.40 -43.52
C THR A 587 2.23 13.10 -44.07
N ALA A 588 1.12 12.38 -44.23
CA ALA A 588 -0.13 12.91 -44.78
C ALA A 588 -0.81 13.92 -43.85
N VAL A 589 -0.60 13.85 -42.53
CA VAL A 589 -1.15 14.80 -41.57
C VAL A 589 -0.27 16.03 -41.42
N PHE A 590 1.05 15.86 -41.22
CA PHE A 590 1.97 16.92 -40.77
C PHE A 590 2.93 17.45 -41.84
N SER A 591 3.15 16.75 -42.95
CA SER A 591 3.90 17.35 -44.07
C SER A 591 2.98 18.28 -44.87
N THR A 592 3.49 19.44 -45.22
CA THR A 592 2.89 20.30 -46.26
C THR A 592 3.89 20.44 -47.40
N ILE A 593 3.41 20.25 -48.63
CA ILE A 593 4.23 20.46 -49.83
C ILE A 593 4.21 21.96 -50.11
N SER A 594 5.36 22.61 -49.95
CA SER A 594 5.62 23.97 -50.41
C SER A 594 6.65 23.94 -51.54
N ASP A 595 6.57 24.87 -52.49
CA ASP A 595 7.45 24.90 -53.68
C ASP A 595 8.94 25.21 -53.38
N GLY A 596 9.33 25.29 -52.09
CA GLY A 596 10.71 25.44 -51.63
C GLY A 596 11.23 24.29 -50.74
N GLY A 597 10.38 23.34 -50.33
CA GLY A 597 10.79 22.22 -49.48
C GLY A 597 9.70 21.66 -48.55
N THR A 598 10.01 20.55 -47.90
CA THR A 598 9.17 19.90 -46.88
C THR A 598 9.41 20.53 -45.50
N THR A 599 8.51 21.41 -45.09
CA THR A 599 8.42 21.87 -43.69
C THR A 599 7.47 20.98 -42.89
N GLU A 600 7.88 20.62 -41.68
CA GLU A 600 6.97 20.09 -40.66
C GLU A 600 5.96 21.19 -40.30
N ALA A 601 4.67 20.90 -40.41
CA ALA A 601 3.60 21.85 -40.16
C ALA A 601 2.58 21.27 -39.17
N GLU A 602 2.37 21.98 -38.06
CA GLU A 602 1.31 21.65 -37.11
C GLU A 602 -0.06 21.72 -37.80
N LEU A 603 -0.89 20.68 -37.65
CA LEU A 603 -2.25 20.70 -38.17
C LEU A 603 -3.15 21.52 -37.24
N ALA A 604 -3.16 22.83 -37.47
CA ALA A 604 -4.00 23.81 -36.79
C ALA A 604 -5.27 24.15 -37.58
N PHE A 605 -6.37 24.37 -36.86
CA PHE A 605 -7.68 24.78 -37.39
C PHE A 605 -7.99 26.20 -36.93
N SER A 606 -7.82 27.19 -37.82
CA SER A 606 -7.93 28.62 -37.50
C SER A 606 -9.31 29.09 -37.03
N GLU A 607 -10.36 28.33 -37.37
CA GLU A 607 -11.76 28.64 -37.02
C GLU A 607 -12.06 28.37 -35.55
N CYS A 608 -11.64 27.22 -35.03
CA CYS A 608 -11.87 26.80 -33.64
C CYS A 608 -10.63 26.87 -32.73
N GLY A 609 -9.45 27.17 -33.27
CA GLY A 609 -8.19 27.19 -32.52
C GLY A 609 -7.67 25.81 -32.10
N ALA A 610 -8.22 24.72 -32.63
CA ALA A 610 -7.73 23.36 -32.35
C ALA A 610 -6.39 23.10 -33.06
N VAL A 611 -5.47 22.43 -32.38
CA VAL A 611 -4.17 21.97 -32.90
C VAL A 611 -4.04 20.48 -32.63
N VAL A 612 -3.63 19.71 -33.64
CA VAL A 612 -3.39 18.27 -33.52
C VAL A 612 -1.94 18.05 -33.10
N ASP A 613 -1.73 17.44 -31.94
CA ASP A 613 -0.41 17.19 -31.35
C ASP A 613 0.26 15.97 -32.00
N ALA A 614 -0.49 14.88 -32.14
CA ALA A 614 -0.03 13.62 -32.72
C ALA A 614 -1.20 12.76 -33.22
N VAL A 615 -0.95 12.00 -34.28
CA VAL A 615 -1.87 10.99 -34.84
C VAL A 615 -1.18 9.63 -34.84
N GLU A 616 -1.75 8.70 -34.07
CA GLU A 616 -1.26 7.33 -33.87
C GLU A 616 -2.09 6.34 -34.69
N LEU A 617 -1.45 5.34 -35.29
CA LEU A 617 -2.15 4.20 -35.89
C LEU A 617 -2.48 3.16 -34.81
N LEU A 618 -3.76 2.94 -34.53
CA LEU A 618 -4.21 2.00 -33.49
C LEU A 618 -4.56 0.62 -34.05
N SER A 619 -5.17 0.57 -35.23
CA SER A 619 -5.34 -0.69 -35.97
C SER A 619 -5.39 -0.45 -37.49
N LEU A 620 -4.83 -1.41 -38.22
CA LEU A 620 -4.92 -1.51 -39.68
C LEU A 620 -5.36 -2.92 -40.04
N GLY A 621 -6.55 -3.05 -40.63
CA GLY A 621 -7.08 -4.32 -41.12
C GLY A 621 -7.44 -4.24 -42.60
N LEU A 622 -7.41 -5.37 -43.30
CA LEU A 622 -8.03 -5.49 -44.62
C LEU A 622 -9.56 -5.65 -44.45
N ALA A 623 -10.34 -5.02 -45.33
CA ALA A 623 -11.81 -5.05 -45.26
C ALA A 623 -12.42 -6.35 -45.85
N ASP A 624 -11.63 -7.13 -46.59
CA ASP A 624 -11.98 -8.48 -47.06
C ASP A 624 -11.20 -9.52 -46.26
N ASN A 625 -11.92 -10.37 -45.54
CA ASN A 625 -11.37 -11.44 -44.71
C ASN A 625 -10.55 -12.48 -45.52
N LYS A 626 -10.85 -12.68 -46.81
CA LYS A 626 -10.10 -13.61 -47.67
C LYS A 626 -8.72 -13.05 -48.00
N LEU A 627 -8.67 -11.77 -48.36
CA LEU A 627 -7.41 -11.06 -48.57
C LEU A 627 -6.63 -10.95 -47.25
N ALA A 628 -7.30 -10.65 -46.12
CA ALA A 628 -6.66 -10.62 -44.80
C ALA A 628 -5.91 -11.94 -44.49
N ALA A 629 -6.59 -13.08 -44.63
CA ALA A 629 -5.98 -14.39 -44.40
C ALA A 629 -4.81 -14.68 -45.36
N ALA A 630 -4.94 -14.31 -46.64
CA ALA A 630 -3.87 -14.50 -47.62
C ALA A 630 -2.63 -13.62 -47.34
N PHE A 631 -2.83 -12.35 -46.96
CA PHE A 631 -1.73 -11.45 -46.56
C PHE A 631 -1.07 -11.89 -45.25
N GLU A 632 -1.84 -12.35 -44.26
CA GLU A 632 -1.29 -12.95 -43.04
C GLU A 632 -0.44 -14.20 -43.35
N GLN A 633 -0.94 -15.10 -44.21
CA GLN A 633 -0.22 -16.32 -44.57
C GLN A 633 1.06 -16.00 -45.35
N ALA A 634 1.02 -15.05 -46.28
CA ALA A 634 2.20 -14.59 -47.01
C ALA A 634 3.24 -13.94 -46.07
N HIS A 635 2.81 -13.13 -45.10
CA HIS A 635 3.72 -12.51 -44.13
C HIS A 635 4.33 -13.54 -43.17
N LYS A 636 3.53 -14.50 -42.67
CA LYS A 636 4.01 -15.63 -41.85
C LYS A 636 5.05 -16.47 -42.61
N GLY A 637 4.80 -16.78 -43.89
CA GLY A 637 5.75 -17.50 -44.75
C GLY A 637 7.04 -16.71 -45.02
N ALA A 638 6.97 -15.39 -45.16
CA ALA A 638 8.17 -14.55 -45.32
C ALA A 638 9.04 -14.54 -44.05
N VAL A 639 8.43 -14.40 -42.86
CA VAL A 639 9.13 -14.45 -41.57
C VAL A 639 9.68 -15.85 -41.30
N GLU A 640 8.97 -16.90 -41.69
CA GLU A 640 9.48 -18.28 -41.59
C GLU A 640 10.71 -18.49 -42.48
N LEU A 641 10.69 -17.98 -43.72
CA LEU A 641 11.83 -18.06 -44.65
C LEU A 641 13.04 -17.28 -44.13
N GLU A 642 12.85 -16.05 -43.62
CA GLU A 642 13.93 -15.28 -43.00
C GLU A 642 14.53 -16.01 -41.78
N LEU A 643 13.69 -16.66 -40.96
CA LEU A 643 14.16 -17.47 -39.84
C LEU A 643 14.92 -18.73 -40.30
N GLN A 644 14.51 -19.35 -41.41
CA GLN A 644 15.21 -20.49 -42.01
C GLN A 644 16.57 -20.06 -42.58
N ASP A 645 16.66 -18.90 -43.25
CA ASP A 645 17.92 -18.34 -43.75
C ASP A 645 18.89 -18.00 -42.60
N GLN A 646 18.41 -17.31 -41.56
CA GLN A 646 19.22 -17.05 -40.35
C GLN A 646 19.68 -18.35 -39.66
N GLN A 647 18.87 -19.41 -39.69
CA GLN A 647 19.29 -20.72 -39.19
C GLN A 647 20.33 -21.38 -40.11
N ALA A 648 20.20 -21.28 -41.43
CA ALA A 648 21.16 -21.82 -42.39
C ALA A 648 22.52 -21.12 -42.27
N GLU A 649 22.54 -19.79 -42.13
CA GLU A 649 23.74 -19.00 -41.89
C GLU A 649 24.42 -19.40 -40.57
N ARG A 650 23.68 -19.49 -39.47
CA ARG A 650 24.23 -19.93 -38.17
C ARG A 650 24.78 -21.36 -38.21
N ARG A 651 24.14 -22.27 -38.96
CA ARG A 651 24.66 -23.64 -39.19
C ARG A 651 25.97 -23.58 -39.99
N LEU A 652 26.04 -22.78 -41.05
CA LEU A 652 27.24 -22.61 -41.88
C LEU A 652 28.41 -22.04 -41.07
N ILE A 653 28.16 -21.05 -40.20
CA ILE A 653 29.17 -20.49 -39.29
C ILE A 653 29.64 -21.56 -38.30
N SER A 654 28.72 -22.32 -37.69
CA SER A 654 29.05 -23.40 -36.74
C SER A 654 29.90 -24.52 -37.36
N VAL A 655 29.59 -24.93 -38.60
CA VAL A 655 30.39 -25.93 -39.34
C VAL A 655 31.78 -25.38 -39.63
N LYS A 656 31.90 -24.16 -40.19
CA LYS A 656 33.20 -23.52 -40.46
C LYS A 656 34.07 -23.38 -39.22
N LEU A 657 33.47 -23.07 -38.06
CA LEU A 657 34.22 -22.96 -36.80
C LEU A 657 34.74 -24.32 -36.33
N ARG A 658 33.96 -25.38 -36.54
CA ARG A 658 34.33 -26.76 -36.22
C ARG A 658 35.44 -27.29 -37.13
N ASP A 659 35.34 -27.05 -38.44
CA ASP A 659 36.36 -27.45 -39.42
C ASP A 659 37.74 -26.86 -39.09
N VAL A 660 37.77 -25.66 -38.49
CA VAL A 660 39.01 -25.01 -38.00
C VAL A 660 39.54 -25.70 -36.73
N VAL A 661 38.68 -25.95 -35.74
CA VAL A 661 39.07 -26.65 -34.49
C VAL A 661 39.59 -28.06 -34.78
N ASP A 662 38.88 -28.84 -35.59
CA ASP A 662 39.26 -30.20 -35.96
C ASP A 662 40.63 -30.20 -36.70
N ALA A 663 40.92 -29.16 -37.49
CA ALA A 663 42.23 -28.99 -38.16
C ALA A 663 43.37 -28.61 -37.20
N GLU A 664 43.10 -27.79 -36.17
CA GLU A 664 44.05 -27.43 -35.11
C GLU A 664 44.35 -28.62 -34.20
N GLU A 665 43.33 -29.38 -33.75
CA GLU A 665 43.51 -30.62 -32.98
C GLU A 665 44.37 -31.63 -33.75
N HIS A 666 44.08 -31.84 -35.04
CA HIS A 666 44.91 -32.68 -35.90
C HIS A 666 46.33 -32.15 -36.11
N ALA A 667 46.59 -30.84 -35.99
CA ALA A 667 47.95 -30.31 -36.01
C ALA A 667 48.71 -30.64 -34.70
N VAL A 668 48.10 -30.36 -33.54
CA VAL A 668 48.67 -30.65 -32.22
C VAL A 668 48.97 -32.15 -32.05
N GLN A 669 48.05 -33.03 -32.46
CA GLN A 669 48.25 -34.47 -32.37
C GLN A 669 49.42 -34.97 -33.24
N ARG A 670 49.63 -34.37 -34.42
CA ARG A 670 50.79 -34.69 -35.29
C ARG A 670 52.11 -34.23 -34.69
N GLU A 671 52.14 -33.11 -33.96
CA GLU A 671 53.35 -32.67 -33.26
C GLU A 671 53.66 -33.54 -32.04
N SER A 672 52.65 -33.88 -31.24
CA SER A 672 52.79 -34.81 -30.10
C SER A 672 53.35 -36.16 -30.53
N ASN A 673 52.82 -36.74 -31.62
CA ASN A 673 53.29 -38.02 -32.15
C ASN A 673 54.74 -37.96 -32.68
N LYS A 674 55.20 -36.81 -33.19
CA LYS A 674 56.62 -36.63 -33.58
C LYS A 674 57.54 -36.63 -32.36
N ARG A 675 57.21 -35.84 -31.33
CA ARG A 675 58.01 -35.76 -30.10
C ARG A 675 58.11 -37.14 -29.43
N MET A 676 57.04 -37.93 -29.42
CA MET A 676 57.06 -39.31 -28.90
C MET A 676 57.94 -40.26 -29.74
N ALA A 677 58.00 -40.08 -31.06
CA ALA A 677 58.90 -40.88 -31.92
C ALA A 677 60.38 -40.49 -31.70
N GLU A 678 60.65 -39.21 -31.41
CA GLU A 678 61.99 -38.68 -31.11
C GLU A 678 62.48 -39.15 -29.72
N THR A 679 61.63 -39.16 -28.69
CA THR A 679 61.99 -39.72 -27.36
C THR A 679 62.25 -41.22 -27.42
N ASN A 680 61.36 -41.99 -28.06
CA ASN A 680 61.52 -43.44 -28.17
C ASN A 680 62.80 -43.83 -28.94
N ARG A 681 63.24 -42.98 -29.88
CA ARG A 681 64.51 -43.17 -30.59
C ARG A 681 65.71 -42.96 -29.66
N ALA A 682 65.71 -41.89 -28.87
CA ALA A 682 66.78 -41.62 -27.91
C ALA A 682 66.91 -42.75 -26.87
N GLU A 683 65.78 -43.24 -26.34
CA GLU A 683 65.77 -44.36 -25.38
C GLU A 683 66.39 -45.65 -25.96
N LEU A 684 66.19 -45.93 -27.25
CA LEU A 684 66.79 -47.09 -27.93
C LEU A 684 68.29 -46.89 -28.20
N GLU A 685 68.72 -45.67 -28.54
CA GLU A 685 70.13 -45.33 -28.76
C GLU A 685 70.91 -45.40 -27.43
N ASP A 686 70.33 -44.94 -26.30
CA ASP A 686 70.88 -45.09 -24.95
C ASP A 686 70.95 -46.56 -24.49
N GLN A 687 69.89 -47.36 -24.73
CA GLN A 687 69.88 -48.79 -24.42
C GLN A 687 71.00 -49.53 -25.16
N HIS A 688 71.19 -49.25 -26.45
CA HIS A 688 72.26 -49.85 -27.25
C HIS A 688 73.66 -49.47 -26.74
N LEU A 689 73.86 -48.20 -26.35
CA LEU A 689 75.11 -47.72 -25.75
C LEU A 689 75.42 -48.44 -24.42
N VAL A 690 74.40 -48.69 -23.60
CA VAL A 690 74.54 -49.47 -22.35
C VAL A 690 74.89 -50.94 -22.64
N GLU A 691 74.37 -51.55 -23.71
CA GLU A 691 74.74 -52.93 -24.09
C GLU A 691 76.17 -53.02 -24.63
N LEU A 692 76.58 -52.10 -25.50
CA LEU A 692 77.98 -51.99 -25.94
C LEU A 692 78.92 -51.86 -24.74
N ARG A 693 78.59 -51.00 -23.77
CA ARG A 693 79.43 -50.81 -22.57
C ARG A 693 79.48 -52.04 -21.66
N LYS A 694 78.43 -52.88 -21.61
CA LYS A 694 78.48 -54.19 -20.93
C LYS A 694 79.44 -55.14 -21.65
N LEU A 695 79.39 -55.22 -22.97
CA LEU A 695 80.27 -56.09 -23.77
C LEU A 695 81.74 -55.69 -23.62
N GLU A 696 82.05 -54.39 -23.64
CA GLU A 696 83.41 -53.88 -23.37
C GLU A 696 83.91 -54.29 -21.97
N LEU A 697 83.06 -54.21 -20.93
CA LEU A 697 83.45 -54.59 -19.57
C LEU A 697 83.68 -56.12 -19.43
N VAL A 698 82.91 -56.94 -20.15
CA VAL A 698 83.14 -58.39 -20.22
C VAL A 698 84.46 -58.70 -20.93
N ALA A 699 84.72 -58.10 -22.10
CA ALA A 699 85.95 -58.30 -22.85
C ALA A 699 87.20 -57.85 -22.05
N ASN A 700 87.12 -56.73 -21.32
CA ASN A 700 88.20 -56.27 -20.45
C ASN A 700 88.46 -57.23 -19.27
N ARG A 701 87.42 -57.83 -18.68
CA ARG A 701 87.58 -58.86 -17.64
C ARG A 701 88.26 -60.10 -18.20
N GLU A 702 87.85 -60.58 -19.38
CA GLU A 702 88.43 -61.76 -20.02
C GLU A 702 89.89 -61.54 -20.43
N HIS A 703 90.24 -60.35 -20.95
CA HIS A 703 91.62 -59.94 -21.17
C HIS A 703 92.46 -59.96 -19.89
N ALA A 704 91.95 -59.41 -18.78
CA ALA A 704 92.66 -59.42 -17.49
C ALA A 704 92.84 -60.84 -16.92
N GLU A 705 91.85 -61.72 -17.09
CA GLU A 705 91.95 -63.13 -16.68
C GLU A 705 92.97 -63.91 -17.53
N VAL A 706 93.10 -63.59 -18.82
CA VAL A 706 94.14 -64.14 -19.71
C VAL A 706 95.52 -63.58 -19.38
N GLU A 707 95.68 -62.28 -19.16
CA GLU A 707 96.93 -61.65 -18.71
C GLU A 707 97.46 -62.29 -17.42
N HIS A 708 96.60 -62.42 -16.39
CA HIS A 708 96.97 -63.07 -15.13
C HIS A 708 97.28 -64.57 -15.27
N ARG A 709 96.67 -65.27 -16.23
CA ARG A 709 97.02 -66.66 -16.56
C ARG A 709 98.39 -66.74 -17.20
N ASN A 710 98.63 -65.93 -18.24
CA ASN A 710 99.90 -65.87 -18.97
C ASN A 710 101.08 -65.51 -18.05
N LEU A 711 100.88 -64.60 -17.09
CA LEU A 711 101.90 -64.25 -16.09
C LEU A 711 102.25 -65.43 -15.16
N ARG A 712 101.25 -66.20 -14.71
CA ARG A 712 101.46 -67.40 -13.89
C ARG A 712 102.17 -68.51 -14.67
N GLU A 713 101.80 -68.71 -15.93
CA GLU A 713 102.43 -69.71 -16.80
C GLU A 713 103.89 -69.35 -17.12
N ARG A 714 104.19 -68.07 -17.42
CA ARG A 714 105.56 -67.57 -17.58
C ARG A 714 106.41 -67.82 -16.34
N ALA A 715 105.93 -67.43 -15.15
CA ALA A 715 106.65 -67.65 -13.89
C ALA A 715 106.89 -69.14 -13.61
N ALA A 716 105.93 -70.02 -13.94
CA ALA A 716 106.10 -71.46 -13.79
C ALA A 716 107.12 -72.07 -14.78
N VAL A 717 107.21 -71.53 -16.00
CA VAL A 717 108.22 -71.93 -17.00
C VAL A 717 109.61 -71.42 -16.60
N GLU A 718 109.72 -70.16 -16.16
CA GLU A 718 110.98 -69.57 -15.68
C GLU A 718 111.54 -70.33 -14.46
N ALA A 719 110.69 -70.67 -13.48
CA ALA A 719 111.10 -71.47 -12.33
C ALA A 719 111.61 -72.87 -12.73
N ARG A 720 110.94 -73.55 -13.68
CA ARG A 720 111.41 -74.84 -14.22
C ARG A 720 112.74 -74.71 -14.97
N LEU A 721 112.90 -73.64 -15.75
CA LEU A 721 114.11 -73.40 -16.55
C LEU A 721 115.30 -73.01 -15.68
N ALA A 722 115.08 -72.29 -14.58
CA ALA A 722 116.11 -72.02 -13.57
C ALA A 722 116.57 -73.30 -12.85
N LEU A 723 115.62 -74.18 -12.47
CA LEU A 723 115.92 -75.46 -11.82
C LEU A 723 116.72 -76.39 -12.78
N ALA A 724 116.28 -76.51 -14.04
CA ALA A 724 116.99 -77.26 -15.07
C ALA A 724 118.40 -76.71 -15.36
N LYS A 725 118.59 -75.38 -15.36
CA LYS A 725 119.92 -74.76 -15.48
C LYS A 725 120.84 -75.18 -14.33
N ALA A 726 120.39 -75.03 -13.08
CA ALA A 726 121.16 -75.42 -11.91
C ALA A 726 121.54 -76.92 -11.92
N GLU A 727 120.62 -77.79 -12.37
CA GLU A 727 120.93 -79.22 -12.59
C GLU A 727 122.01 -79.43 -13.67
N THR A 728 121.95 -78.70 -14.78
CA THR A 728 122.98 -78.82 -15.85
C THR A 728 124.33 -78.23 -15.44
N GLU A 729 124.34 -77.14 -14.69
CA GLU A 729 125.54 -76.47 -14.19
C GLU A 729 126.26 -77.35 -13.15
N ALA A 730 125.54 -77.82 -12.12
CA ALA A 730 126.08 -78.77 -11.14
C ALA A 730 126.54 -80.11 -11.77
N ARG A 731 125.98 -80.50 -12.93
CA ARG A 731 126.39 -81.69 -13.70
C ARG A 731 127.58 -81.41 -14.63
N ALA A 732 127.84 -80.15 -14.99
CA ALA A 732 129.03 -79.72 -15.70
C ALA A 732 130.22 -79.58 -14.73
N GLU A 733 130.02 -78.96 -13.57
CA GLU A 733 131.04 -78.82 -12.51
C GLU A 733 131.61 -80.18 -12.08
N ARG A 734 130.73 -81.17 -11.82
CA ARG A 734 131.16 -82.54 -11.49
C ARG A 734 132.05 -83.14 -12.59
N LYS A 735 131.63 -83.02 -13.85
CA LYS A 735 132.42 -83.53 -14.99
C LYS A 735 133.77 -82.83 -15.17
N LEU A 736 133.85 -81.53 -14.86
CA LEU A 736 135.12 -80.80 -14.88
C LEU A 736 136.03 -81.31 -13.76
N HIS A 737 135.50 -81.49 -12.55
CA HIS A 737 136.24 -82.04 -11.42
C HIS A 737 136.73 -83.48 -11.67
N ASP A 738 135.86 -84.35 -12.19
CA ASP A 738 136.22 -85.72 -12.58
C ASP A 738 137.37 -85.73 -13.62
N ALA A 739 137.30 -84.83 -14.62
CA ALA A 739 138.33 -84.70 -15.66
C ALA A 739 139.64 -84.08 -15.15
N GLU A 740 139.60 -83.16 -14.18
CA GLU A 740 140.78 -82.62 -13.51
C GLU A 740 141.49 -83.69 -12.69
N VAL A 741 140.74 -84.54 -11.98
CA VAL A 741 141.26 -85.70 -11.25
C VAL A 741 141.91 -86.71 -12.20
N GLU A 742 141.26 -87.06 -13.31
CA GLU A 742 141.87 -87.92 -14.35
C GLU A 742 143.13 -87.30 -14.96
N ALA A 743 143.13 -86.00 -15.25
CA ALA A 743 144.29 -85.32 -15.83
C ALA A 743 145.47 -85.21 -14.85
N ALA A 744 145.21 -85.11 -13.54
CA ALA A 744 146.22 -85.20 -12.50
C ALA A 744 146.77 -86.63 -12.36
N ALA A 745 145.90 -87.64 -12.40
CA ALA A 745 146.29 -89.05 -12.31
C ALA A 745 147.17 -89.48 -13.51
N ARG A 746 146.81 -89.11 -14.74
CA ARG A 746 147.61 -89.44 -15.94
C ARG A 746 149.01 -88.83 -15.89
N LYS A 747 149.16 -87.57 -15.45
CA LYS A 747 150.48 -86.94 -15.25
C LYS A 747 151.38 -87.69 -14.27
N LEU A 748 150.82 -88.31 -13.23
CA LEU A 748 151.57 -89.15 -12.30
C LEU A 748 151.99 -90.47 -12.95
N VAL A 749 151.10 -91.12 -13.71
CA VAL A 749 151.42 -92.36 -14.45
C VAL A 749 152.49 -92.12 -15.51
N ASP A 750 152.35 -91.07 -16.33
CA ASP A 750 153.31 -90.73 -17.39
C ASP A 750 154.71 -90.41 -16.81
N ALA A 751 154.77 -89.76 -15.64
CA ALA A 751 156.02 -89.51 -14.93
C ALA A 751 156.69 -90.82 -14.46
N VAL A 752 155.92 -91.77 -13.92
CA VAL A 752 156.44 -93.09 -13.51
C VAL A 752 156.94 -93.89 -14.72
N VAL A 753 156.20 -93.91 -15.84
CA VAL A 753 156.61 -94.61 -17.07
C VAL A 753 157.90 -94.01 -17.67
N LEU A 754 158.10 -92.70 -17.54
CA LEU A 754 159.32 -92.03 -18.01
C LEU A 754 160.53 -92.34 -17.12
N GLU A 755 160.33 -92.58 -15.82
CA GLU A 755 161.38 -93.07 -14.91
C GLU A 755 161.69 -94.57 -15.11
N THR A 756 160.68 -95.43 -15.30
CA THR A 756 160.94 -96.87 -15.53
C THR A 756 161.65 -97.12 -16.85
N SER A 757 161.25 -96.44 -17.94
CA SER A 757 161.90 -96.59 -19.24
C SER A 757 163.33 -96.03 -19.28
N ARG A 758 163.66 -95.05 -18.40
CA ARG A 758 165.06 -94.66 -18.14
C ARG A 758 165.86 -95.77 -17.48
N ALA A 759 165.31 -96.38 -16.43
CA ALA A 759 165.96 -97.47 -15.69
C ALA A 759 166.18 -98.71 -16.57
N GLU A 760 165.18 -99.12 -17.37
CA GLU A 760 165.30 -100.23 -18.33
C GLU A 760 166.42 -99.96 -19.36
N ALA A 761 166.44 -98.77 -19.96
CA ALA A 761 167.48 -98.38 -20.93
C ALA A 761 168.89 -98.21 -20.32
N GLU A 762 169.00 -98.10 -19.01
CA GLU A 762 170.28 -98.08 -18.28
C GLU A 762 170.75 -99.51 -17.92
N ILE A 763 169.81 -100.38 -17.53
CA ILE A 763 170.07 -101.80 -17.25
C ILE A 763 170.44 -102.58 -18.52
N ASP A 764 169.78 -102.34 -19.66
CA ASP A 764 170.10 -103.01 -20.93
C ASP A 764 171.52 -102.70 -21.44
N ARG A 765 172.07 -101.54 -21.10
CA ARG A 765 173.49 -101.22 -21.35
C ARG A 765 174.42 -102.05 -20.47
N ALA A 766 174.04 -102.30 -19.22
CA ALA A 766 174.82 -103.11 -18.28
C ALA A 766 174.79 -104.60 -18.63
N THR A 767 173.62 -105.15 -19.02
CA THR A 767 173.48 -106.56 -19.41
C THR A 767 174.24 -106.87 -20.71
N ALA A 768 174.16 -105.98 -21.71
CA ALA A 768 174.92 -106.09 -22.95
C ALA A 768 176.44 -106.05 -22.73
N ALA A 769 176.91 -105.17 -21.83
CA ALA A 769 178.33 -105.09 -21.48
C ALA A 769 178.82 -106.36 -20.77
N ALA A 770 178.06 -106.88 -19.80
CA ALA A 770 178.45 -108.07 -19.03
C ALA A 770 178.49 -109.35 -19.88
N LEU A 771 177.54 -109.53 -20.81
CA LEU A 771 177.54 -110.65 -21.76
C LEU A 771 178.75 -110.64 -22.68
N ALA A 772 179.11 -109.47 -23.22
CA ALA A 772 180.28 -109.31 -24.08
C ALA A 772 181.61 -109.62 -23.37
N GLU A 773 181.71 -109.33 -22.07
CA GLU A 773 182.93 -109.59 -21.28
C GLU A 773 183.10 -111.07 -20.89
N ALA A 774 182.00 -111.77 -20.55
CA ALA A 774 182.06 -113.13 -20.03
C ALA A 774 182.21 -114.21 -21.11
N ASP A 775 181.65 -114.01 -22.31
CA ASP A 775 181.79 -114.97 -23.41
C ASP A 775 183.22 -115.02 -23.99
N SER A 776 184.07 -114.02 -23.72
CA SER A 776 185.52 -114.14 -23.97
C SER A 776 186.16 -115.24 -23.09
N ARG A 777 185.63 -115.47 -21.89
CA ARG A 777 186.13 -116.46 -20.92
C ARG A 777 185.61 -117.88 -21.23
N ARG A 778 184.52 -118.03 -21.99
CA ARG A 778 184.01 -119.34 -22.46
C ARG A 778 184.98 -120.11 -23.37
N LEU A 779 185.96 -119.43 -23.99
CA LEU A 779 186.69 -119.97 -25.16
C LEU A 779 188.18 -120.26 -24.91
N ALA A 780 188.69 -120.10 -23.68
CA ALA A 780 190.14 -120.03 -23.42
C ALA A 780 190.83 -121.33 -22.94
N ALA A 781 190.10 -122.39 -22.57
CA ALA A 781 190.67 -123.66 -22.08
C ALA A 781 189.84 -124.87 -22.55
N ILE A 782 190.31 -125.68 -23.53
CA ILE A 782 191.13 -126.91 -23.36
C ILE A 782 190.25 -128.09 -22.85
N GLN A 783 190.18 -129.28 -23.48
CA GLN A 783 191.11 -130.03 -24.35
C GLN A 783 190.36 -130.88 -25.43
N PRO A 784 190.99 -131.36 -26.53
CA PRO A 784 190.25 -131.87 -27.70
C PRO A 784 189.51 -133.22 -27.59
N GLU A 785 189.75 -134.07 -26.59
CA GLU A 785 189.22 -135.46 -26.59
C GLU A 785 187.76 -135.60 -26.12
N LEU A 786 187.22 -134.60 -25.40
CA LEU A 786 185.86 -134.70 -24.86
C LEU A 786 184.76 -134.56 -25.91
N VAL A 787 185.09 -134.23 -27.17
CA VAL A 787 184.12 -134.02 -28.27
C VAL A 787 183.31 -135.28 -28.58
N GLY A 788 183.90 -136.48 -28.42
CA GLY A 788 183.14 -137.74 -28.52
C GLY A 788 182.27 -138.01 -27.29
N ALA A 789 182.82 -137.75 -26.09
CA ALA A 789 182.12 -138.00 -24.82
C ALA A 789 180.93 -137.05 -24.60
N LEU A 790 181.01 -135.80 -25.06
CA LEU A 790 179.91 -134.84 -24.99
C LEU A 790 178.74 -135.20 -25.90
N HIS A 791 178.96 -135.88 -27.03
CA HIS A 791 177.87 -136.45 -27.83
C HIS A 791 177.20 -137.67 -27.17
N ALA A 792 177.88 -138.37 -26.25
CA ALA A 792 177.20 -139.32 -25.36
C ALA A 792 176.52 -138.62 -24.17
N ALA A 793 177.12 -137.55 -23.64
CA ALA A 793 176.60 -136.83 -22.48
C ALA A 793 175.32 -136.03 -22.81
N ALA A 794 175.25 -135.33 -23.94
CA ALA A 794 174.05 -134.60 -24.35
C ALA A 794 172.83 -135.54 -24.50
N ASP A 795 173.04 -136.67 -25.18
CA ASP A 795 172.03 -137.71 -25.38
C ASP A 795 171.60 -138.38 -24.06
N ALA A 796 172.52 -138.57 -23.11
CA ALA A 796 172.24 -139.10 -21.78
C ALA A 796 171.59 -138.08 -20.83
N GLU A 797 171.98 -136.81 -20.89
CA GLU A 797 171.50 -135.74 -20.01
C GLU A 797 170.08 -135.33 -20.36
N VAL A 798 169.75 -135.25 -21.66
CA VAL A 798 168.36 -135.08 -22.10
C VAL A 798 167.49 -136.25 -21.64
N MET A 799 168.04 -137.47 -21.58
CA MET A 799 167.33 -138.64 -21.04
C MET A 799 167.26 -138.67 -19.51
N LYS A 800 168.26 -138.14 -18.80
CA LYS A 800 168.15 -137.93 -17.36
C LYS A 800 167.11 -136.86 -17.04
N ALA A 801 167.03 -135.80 -17.83
CA ALA A 801 165.93 -134.83 -17.79
C ALA A 801 164.58 -135.41 -18.25
N ALA A 802 164.54 -136.71 -18.59
CA ALA A 802 163.35 -137.52 -18.79
C ALA A 802 163.27 -138.75 -17.85
N ALA A 803 164.22 -138.87 -16.92
CA ALA A 803 164.20 -139.73 -15.73
C ALA A 803 163.96 -138.94 -14.44
N GLU A 804 164.04 -137.60 -14.52
CA GLU A 804 163.21 -136.69 -13.73
C GLU A 804 161.70 -136.99 -13.87
N ASN A 805 161.25 -137.98 -14.64
CA ASN A 805 159.85 -138.39 -14.81
C ASN A 805 159.38 -139.30 -13.65
N MET A 806 158.54 -138.97 -12.65
CA MET A 806 157.57 -137.89 -12.32
C MET A 806 158.01 -136.45 -12.00
N ASN A 807 159.14 -136.35 -11.29
CA ASN A 807 159.66 -135.20 -10.56
C ASN A 807 161.15 -134.98 -10.88
N LEU A 808 161.61 -133.79 -11.30
CA LEU A 808 161.33 -132.48 -10.68
C LEU A 808 160.65 -131.55 -11.71
N VAL A 809 159.42 -131.03 -11.59
CA VAL A 809 158.25 -131.11 -10.68
C VAL A 809 158.45 -130.91 -9.19
N SER A 810 158.74 -131.97 -8.41
CA SER A 810 158.99 -131.87 -6.97
C SER A 810 160.31 -131.14 -6.65
N LEU A 811 160.26 -129.85 -6.92
CA LEU A 811 161.16 -128.78 -6.55
C LEU A 811 162.51 -128.80 -7.27
N ILE A 812 162.76 -127.90 -8.24
CA ILE A 812 161.98 -126.75 -8.75
C ILE A 812 160.81 -127.01 -9.76
N GLY A 813 160.95 -128.01 -10.65
CA GLY A 813 160.43 -127.92 -12.05
C GLY A 813 158.92 -128.16 -12.33
N GLY A 814 158.58 -128.72 -13.51
CA GLY A 814 157.16 -128.95 -13.89
C GLY A 814 156.80 -129.94 -15.02
N LYS A 815 157.75 -130.46 -15.82
CA LYS A 815 157.50 -131.10 -17.13
C LYS A 815 156.87 -132.53 -17.15
N SER A 816 156.37 -133.07 -16.03
CA SER A 816 156.13 -134.53 -15.83
C SER A 816 157.18 -135.41 -16.57
N PRO A 817 158.49 -135.22 -16.26
CA PRO A 817 159.55 -134.93 -17.24
C PRO A 817 159.87 -135.81 -18.47
N MET A 818 159.27 -136.98 -18.68
CA MET A 818 159.23 -137.60 -20.02
C MET A 818 158.22 -136.82 -20.88
N GLU A 819 157.98 -137.21 -22.14
CA GLU A 819 157.27 -136.40 -23.17
C GLU A 819 158.07 -135.14 -23.57
N LEU A 820 158.40 -134.27 -22.60
CA LEU A 820 159.80 -133.94 -22.29
C LEU A 820 160.84 -134.33 -23.34
N PHE A 821 161.31 -135.56 -23.16
CA PHE A 821 162.35 -136.22 -23.93
C PHE A 821 162.20 -136.16 -25.45
N SER A 822 160.99 -136.31 -25.98
CA SER A 822 160.80 -136.44 -27.44
C SER A 822 160.75 -135.09 -28.15
N ARG A 823 160.50 -133.97 -27.45
CA ARG A 823 160.72 -132.64 -28.01
C ARG A 823 162.18 -132.21 -27.91
N LEU A 824 162.87 -132.64 -26.86
CA LEU A 824 164.27 -132.33 -26.63
C LEU A 824 165.22 -133.31 -27.36
N LEU A 825 164.69 -134.46 -27.83
CA LEU A 825 165.24 -135.32 -28.86
C LEU A 825 164.23 -135.55 -30.00
N GLU A 826 164.08 -134.57 -30.88
CA GLU A 826 163.79 -134.85 -32.28
C GLU A 826 164.76 -134.05 -33.17
N GLY A 827 165.13 -134.64 -34.31
CA GLY A 827 166.39 -134.35 -34.99
C GLY A 827 167.61 -135.08 -34.39
N THR A 828 167.56 -135.43 -33.11
CA THR A 828 168.51 -136.29 -32.38
C THR A 828 167.87 -137.64 -31.97
N PRO A 829 168.64 -138.71 -31.66
CA PRO A 829 168.20 -140.07 -32.02
C PRO A 829 167.40 -140.91 -31.00
N LEU A 830 167.28 -140.50 -29.73
CA LEU A 830 167.24 -141.48 -28.61
C LEU A 830 165.87 -141.72 -27.92
N ALA A 831 164.75 -141.26 -28.47
CA ALA A 831 163.42 -141.05 -27.85
C ALA A 831 162.64 -142.23 -27.13
N ARG A 832 163.26 -143.33 -26.66
CA ARG A 832 162.54 -144.60 -26.33
C ARG A 832 162.39 -145.08 -24.87
N THR A 833 163.21 -144.68 -23.90
CA THR A 833 163.50 -145.58 -22.74
C THR A 833 162.77 -145.39 -21.39
N VAL A 834 162.29 -144.20 -20.97
CA VAL A 834 161.83 -143.99 -19.58
C VAL A 834 160.29 -143.98 -19.40
N ARG A 835 159.70 -145.14 -19.10
CA ARG A 835 158.26 -145.32 -18.84
C ARG A 835 157.90 -145.92 -17.47
N SER A 836 158.78 -145.85 -16.45
CA SER A 836 158.87 -146.93 -15.43
C SER A 836 158.98 -146.62 -13.92
N MET A 837 158.84 -145.38 -13.36
CA MET A 837 159.18 -145.09 -11.93
C MET A 837 158.06 -144.63 -10.94
N ARG A 838 157.46 -143.43 -11.12
CA ARG A 838 156.07 -143.04 -10.70
C ARG A 838 155.61 -142.65 -9.25
N ASN A 839 155.99 -143.25 -8.09
CA ASN A 839 155.11 -143.16 -6.84
C ASN A 839 155.79 -142.91 -5.45
N ARG A 840 155.02 -142.34 -4.45
CA ARG A 840 155.08 -142.40 -2.93
C ARG A 840 155.13 -141.06 -2.10
N GLU A 841 154.39 -140.99 -0.95
CA GLU A 841 154.47 -140.24 0.36
C GLU A 841 154.85 -138.69 0.46
N GLY A 842 154.53 -137.80 1.47
CA GLY A 842 153.59 -137.72 2.65
C GLY A 842 153.75 -136.53 3.70
N SER A 843 152.65 -135.81 4.11
CA SER A 843 152.24 -135.11 5.42
C SER A 843 152.92 -133.91 6.20
N THR A 844 152.11 -132.86 6.56
CA THR A 844 151.90 -132.00 7.82
C THR A 844 152.97 -131.33 8.77
N ASP A 845 152.73 -130.05 9.21
CA ASP A 845 152.56 -129.49 10.62
C ASP A 845 153.29 -128.16 11.10
N GLN A 846 152.63 -127.37 12.01
CA GLN A 846 152.99 -126.31 13.03
C GLN A 846 153.97 -125.06 12.91
N ALA A 847 153.67 -124.00 13.72
CA ALA A 847 154.52 -122.92 14.37
C ALA A 847 155.16 -121.74 13.54
N GLN A 848 155.58 -120.55 14.05
CA GLN A 848 155.25 -119.64 15.22
C GLN A 848 155.91 -118.20 15.04
N GLU A 849 155.63 -117.22 15.92
CA GLU A 849 156.06 -115.78 15.99
C GLU A 849 157.55 -115.49 16.41
N PRO A 850 158.01 -114.24 16.77
CA PRO A 850 158.13 -112.97 16.00
C PRO A 850 159.53 -112.27 16.14
N SER A 851 159.83 -111.24 15.31
CA SER A 851 160.83 -110.12 15.51
C SER A 851 161.35 -109.58 14.16
N GLU A 852 162.03 -108.44 14.02
CA GLU A 852 161.93 -107.12 14.69
C GLU A 852 162.46 -106.05 13.69
N GLY A 853 161.78 -104.91 13.55
CA GLY A 853 162.32 -103.72 12.90
C GLY A 853 162.17 -103.62 11.36
N LYS A 854 161.21 -102.84 10.84
CA LYS A 854 160.06 -102.21 11.51
C LYS A 854 158.94 -101.88 10.53
#